data_AF-A0A6G3ZPW1-F1
#
_entry.id   AF-A0A6G3ZPW1-F1
#
_cell.length_a   1.000
_cell.length_b   1.000
_cell.length_c   1.000
_cell.angle_alpha   90.00
_cell.angle_beta   90.00
_cell.angle_gamma   90.00
#
_symmetry.space_group_name_H-M   'P 1'
#
loop_
_entity.id
_entity.type
_entity.pdbx_description
1 polymer ?
#
loop_
_entity_poly.entity_id
_entity_poly.type
_entity_poly.pdbx_seq_one_letter_code
_entity_poly.pdbx_strand_id
1 'polypeptide(L)'
;MNHDHSSDGEGSAIRRRAMLKLAAGVAGAGVLGNVATAESTTYRLGAKISGWQGRQPAAVQGQTNPTLTLEPGTEYEVVWENLDGAPHNFTITDQNGNNVVSTETMSNQGETRSLTFTASEAMSQYVCTVHPSTMVGDIRTGGGTTKTTQAAQQAAYDWREATWDSYWYSLYNMNTTIAVSGVGVLFPHNEQQQKLFTKRLKGILKNSDVDRPPIKNPNLNVAPFTEGDPHFTQKPVAPFSANVERIHADTMAWDRSEMSGVVSPASVAWTHLKGVTWAKNFQAHFDVLPSDMAPKFRAQLLATVAQLAIKTTLVDGGPDGNGALTKGDDSLLLVSGFNPKQGTVVDDTARPTQHAAMLWFLSDMTSLANGGWYGYVNPEPLIPARKIQQLTDGVAKTTMKAFPPEKILEMGTTRDLGVMLGAVGWYGTHAGSERLRSRAVEYANALASAVEERTASSGTVRSESKNQAATQGVVGQGLLWASQLPNVTHEETARSVLTYLLQDLWDDDAGTFADGTGDGAYTITARDAGDITGGVNAADAVLGIEGAQQKYASFYNQTFNRGRLQRAERPPSRNEDAEFTLPLPQNAGGEFGQAAVYNTEVTYDTAADEWSVSNDRFTTAQALYTANQDIWIGQWAGDFFEGRGVPGTNDSPPGQQQTTTE
;
A
#
# COMPACT_ATOMS: atom_id res chain seq x y z
N MET A 1 13.01 -24.48 -81.44
CA MET A 1 12.97 -25.16 -80.14
C MET A 1 13.66 -24.22 -79.15
N ASN A 2 12.98 -23.13 -78.76
CA ASN A 2 12.10 -22.95 -77.59
C ASN A 2 12.90 -22.98 -76.27
N HIS A 3 13.30 -21.81 -75.73
CA HIS A 3 12.57 -20.83 -74.87
C HIS A 3 12.73 -21.21 -73.38
N ASP A 4 12.73 -20.34 -72.37
CA ASP A 4 13.12 -18.95 -72.07
C ASP A 4 12.76 -18.76 -70.56
N HIS A 5 13.34 -17.73 -69.93
CA HIS A 5 12.92 -17.01 -68.71
C HIS A 5 13.44 -17.38 -67.30
N SER A 6 14.51 -16.65 -66.92
CA SER A 6 14.67 -15.69 -65.80
C SER A 6 13.61 -15.55 -64.69
N SER A 7 14.06 -15.43 -63.42
CA SER A 7 14.00 -14.18 -62.65
C SER A 7 14.78 -14.23 -61.31
N ASP A 8 15.29 -13.05 -60.95
CA ASP A 8 16.16 -12.61 -59.84
C ASP A 8 15.52 -12.77 -58.43
N GLY A 9 16.19 -12.64 -57.28
CA GLY A 9 17.50 -12.05 -57.01
C GLY A 9 17.88 -12.10 -55.51
N GLU A 10 19.18 -11.83 -55.34
CA GLU A 10 20.08 -11.65 -54.19
C GLU A 10 19.51 -10.95 -52.94
N GLY A 11 20.00 -11.14 -51.72
CA GLY A 11 21.36 -11.50 -51.29
C GLY A 11 21.95 -10.36 -50.44
N SER A 12 21.71 -10.41 -49.12
CA SER A 12 22.19 -9.45 -48.12
C SER A 12 23.70 -9.53 -47.90
N ALA A 13 24.41 -8.39 -47.92
CA ALA A 13 25.76 -8.27 -47.37
C ALA A 13 26.06 -6.85 -46.84
N ILE A 14 26.50 -6.86 -45.58
CA ILE A 14 26.97 -5.77 -44.70
C ILE A 14 28.14 -4.97 -45.31
N ARG A 15 28.11 -3.62 -45.17
CA ARG A 15 29.33 -2.79 -45.14
C ARG A 15 29.24 -1.63 -44.14
N ARG A 16 30.29 -1.49 -43.32
CA ARG A 16 30.54 -0.38 -42.38
C ARG A 16 31.40 0.71 -43.02
N ARG A 17 31.31 1.91 -42.42
CA ARG A 17 32.23 3.09 -42.40
C ARG A 17 32.05 4.17 -43.47
N ALA A 18 31.76 5.39 -43.01
CA ALA A 18 32.71 6.51 -43.12
C ALA A 18 32.40 7.60 -42.07
N MET A 19 33.40 7.93 -41.24
CA MET A 19 33.47 9.16 -40.47
C MET A 19 33.80 10.33 -41.42
N LEU A 20 33.20 11.49 -41.18
CA LEU A 20 33.71 12.77 -41.68
C LEU A 20 33.87 13.74 -40.50
N LYS A 21 35.13 14.00 -40.18
CA LYS A 21 35.58 15.16 -39.41
C LYS A 21 35.64 16.36 -40.36
N LEU A 22 35.18 17.53 -39.92
CA LEU A 22 35.62 18.80 -40.49
C LEU A 22 35.80 19.83 -39.39
N ALA A 23 37.01 20.40 -39.38
CA ALA A 23 37.53 21.40 -38.47
C ALA A 23 37.32 22.82 -39.04
N ALA A 24 37.47 23.80 -38.16
CA ALA A 24 37.19 25.23 -38.29
C ALA A 24 37.86 25.99 -39.46
N GLY A 25 37.21 27.07 -39.87
CA GLY A 25 37.78 28.20 -40.62
C GLY A 25 36.94 29.46 -40.44
N VAL A 26 37.57 30.57 -40.04
CA VAL A 26 36.96 31.89 -39.76
C VAL A 26 37.11 32.83 -40.96
N ALA A 27 36.04 33.57 -41.30
CA ALA A 27 35.98 34.99 -41.73
C ALA A 27 35.06 35.25 -42.94
N GLY A 28 34.01 36.06 -42.75
CA GLY A 28 33.23 36.67 -43.83
C GLY A 28 31.83 37.10 -43.38
N ALA A 29 31.61 38.40 -43.17
CA ALA A 29 30.31 38.98 -42.84
C ALA A 29 29.39 39.07 -44.07
N GLY A 30 28.11 38.69 -43.92
CA GLY A 30 27.05 38.86 -44.92
C GLY A 30 25.75 38.19 -44.50
N VAL A 31 24.71 38.99 -44.30
CA VAL A 31 23.35 38.64 -43.81
C VAL A 31 22.68 37.51 -44.62
N LEU A 32 21.99 36.57 -43.97
CA LEU A 32 20.60 36.10 -44.25
C LEU A 32 20.26 34.77 -43.55
N GLY A 33 19.13 34.75 -42.83
CA GLY A 33 18.35 33.55 -42.51
C GLY A 33 18.47 33.03 -41.07
N ASN A 34 17.41 33.20 -40.28
CA ASN A 34 17.15 32.33 -39.12
C ASN A 34 17.09 30.89 -39.63
N VAL A 35 18.14 30.11 -39.40
CA VAL A 35 18.06 28.66 -39.50
C VAL A 35 17.20 28.23 -38.31
N ALA A 36 15.95 27.87 -38.57
CA ALA A 36 15.17 27.10 -37.61
C ALA A 36 16.01 25.86 -37.27
N THR A 37 16.45 25.75 -36.03
CA THR A 37 17.07 24.53 -35.51
C THR A 37 16.04 23.42 -35.70
N ALA A 38 16.32 22.45 -36.57
CA ALA A 38 15.51 21.25 -36.67
C ALA A 38 15.41 20.65 -35.26
N GLU A 39 14.20 20.56 -34.71
CA GLU A 39 13.99 19.89 -33.44
C GLU A 39 14.47 18.45 -33.57
N SER A 40 15.29 18.01 -32.62
CA SER A 40 15.81 16.66 -32.67
C SER A 40 14.66 15.71 -32.36
N THR A 41 14.34 14.83 -33.32
CA THR A 41 13.39 13.73 -33.10
C THR A 41 14.01 12.57 -32.32
N THR A 42 15.28 12.67 -31.91
CA THR A 42 15.97 11.63 -31.14
C THR A 42 16.48 12.17 -29.81
N TYR A 43 15.98 11.62 -28.70
CA TYR A 43 16.52 11.85 -27.38
C TYR A 43 17.52 10.75 -27.01
N ARG A 44 18.61 11.12 -26.35
CA ARG A 44 19.56 10.18 -25.75
C ARG A 44 19.64 10.39 -24.26
N LEU A 45 19.42 9.32 -23.50
CA LEU A 45 19.45 9.31 -22.05
C LEU A 45 20.44 8.25 -21.53
N GLY A 46 20.84 8.38 -20.27
CA GLY A 46 21.52 7.33 -19.52
C GLY A 46 20.70 6.94 -18.30
N ALA A 47 20.46 5.65 -18.10
CA ALA A 47 19.73 5.12 -16.97
C ALA A 47 20.67 4.87 -15.78
N LYS A 48 20.29 5.41 -14.62
CA LYS A 48 20.92 5.12 -13.33
C LYS A 48 19.84 5.18 -12.26
N ILE A 49 19.92 4.37 -11.21
CA ILE A 49 18.97 4.37 -10.08
C ILE A 49 18.75 5.79 -9.54
N SER A 50 19.74 6.69 -9.61
CA SER A 50 19.60 8.08 -9.15
C SER A 50 18.81 9.01 -10.09
N GLY A 51 18.36 8.54 -11.25
CA GLY A 51 17.60 9.33 -12.24
C GLY A 51 18.12 9.20 -13.68
N TRP A 52 17.26 9.53 -14.65
CA TRP A 52 17.60 9.60 -16.07
C TRP A 52 18.58 10.73 -16.34
N GLN A 53 19.71 10.44 -16.99
CA GLN A 53 20.75 11.42 -17.30
C GLN A 53 20.61 11.87 -18.75
N GLY A 54 20.23 13.11 -18.99
CA GLY A 54 20.14 13.66 -20.33
C GLY A 54 21.51 13.72 -21.02
N ARG A 55 21.60 13.20 -22.25
CA ARG A 55 22.82 13.18 -23.07
C ARG A 55 22.66 14.00 -24.34
N GLN A 56 21.56 13.81 -25.07
CA GLN A 56 21.22 14.56 -26.30
C GLN A 56 19.70 14.70 -26.43
N PRO A 57 19.19 15.74 -27.11
CA PRO A 57 19.91 16.89 -27.69
C PRO A 57 20.53 17.80 -26.62
N ALA A 58 21.24 18.85 -27.05
CA ALA A 58 21.89 19.80 -26.13
C ALA A 58 20.93 20.41 -25.09
N ALA A 59 19.64 20.51 -25.43
CA ALA A 59 18.59 21.03 -24.54
C ALA A 59 18.38 20.19 -23.28
N VAL A 60 18.67 18.88 -23.31
CA VAL A 60 18.52 17.98 -22.15
C VAL A 60 19.86 17.57 -21.54
N GLN A 61 20.98 17.88 -22.21
CA GLN A 61 22.29 17.38 -21.85
C GLN A 61 22.71 17.83 -20.44
N GLY A 62 23.10 16.87 -19.59
CA GLY A 62 23.58 17.12 -18.23
C GLY A 62 22.48 17.30 -17.19
N GLN A 63 21.20 17.29 -17.58
CA GLN A 63 20.08 17.32 -16.64
C GLN A 63 19.77 15.92 -16.10
N THR A 64 19.30 15.86 -14.86
CA THR A 64 18.69 14.65 -14.29
C THR A 64 17.17 14.75 -14.49
N ASN A 65 16.55 13.67 -15.00
CA ASN A 65 15.14 13.60 -15.34
C ASN A 65 14.66 14.75 -16.26
N PRO A 66 15.34 15.02 -17.39
CA PRO A 66 15.02 16.16 -18.25
C PRO A 66 13.59 16.13 -18.80
N THR A 67 12.92 17.27 -18.90
CA THR A 67 11.65 17.34 -19.63
C THR A 67 11.87 17.10 -21.13
N LEU A 68 11.14 16.15 -21.72
CA LEU A 68 11.11 15.94 -23.17
C LEU A 68 10.04 16.82 -23.79
N THR A 69 10.42 17.73 -24.67
CA THR A 69 9.45 18.56 -25.40
C THR A 69 9.10 17.87 -26.70
N LEU A 70 7.81 17.57 -26.90
CA LEU A 70 7.31 16.78 -28.02
C LEU A 70 6.21 17.55 -28.75
N GLU A 71 6.13 17.40 -30.06
CA GLU A 71 5.01 17.89 -30.86
C GLU A 71 4.01 16.75 -31.12
N PRO A 72 2.73 16.86 -30.71
CA PRO A 72 1.73 15.83 -31.00
C PRO A 72 1.64 15.52 -32.50
N GLY A 73 1.60 14.24 -32.83
CA GLY A 73 1.60 13.74 -34.21
C GLY A 73 2.99 13.53 -34.82
N THR A 74 4.06 13.99 -34.16
CA THR A 74 5.45 13.77 -34.61
C THR A 74 6.00 12.47 -34.01
N GLU A 75 6.73 11.70 -34.82
CA GLU A 75 7.43 10.48 -34.37
C GLU A 75 8.78 10.84 -33.73
N TYR A 76 9.02 10.29 -32.54
CA TYR A 76 10.25 10.45 -31.79
C TYR A 76 10.89 9.09 -31.48
N GLU A 77 12.22 9.11 -31.31
CA GLU A 77 12.99 7.99 -30.80
C GLU A 77 13.69 8.38 -29.49
N VAL A 78 13.52 7.60 -28.44
CA VAL A 78 14.34 7.69 -27.23
C VAL A 78 15.34 6.54 -27.21
N VAL A 79 16.63 6.85 -27.21
CA VAL A 79 17.70 5.88 -27.05
C VAL A 79 18.30 6.02 -25.66
N TRP A 80 18.37 4.94 -24.88
CA TRP A 80 18.88 5.01 -23.52
C TRP A 80 19.91 3.90 -23.24
N GLU A 81 20.97 4.26 -22.52
CA GLU A 81 22.08 3.38 -22.12
C GLU A 81 22.00 3.07 -20.62
N ASN A 82 22.13 1.80 -20.22
CA ASN A 82 22.21 1.42 -18.81
C ASN A 82 23.59 1.77 -18.23
N LEU A 83 23.66 2.73 -17.31
CA LEU A 83 24.93 3.24 -16.79
C LEU A 83 25.42 2.53 -15.51
N ASP A 84 24.58 1.80 -14.80
CA ASP A 84 24.88 1.24 -13.48
C ASP A 84 24.68 -0.26 -13.33
N GLY A 85 24.16 -0.94 -14.36
CA GLY A 85 23.93 -2.37 -14.36
C GLY A 85 22.75 -2.82 -13.51
N ALA A 86 21.92 -1.88 -13.01
CA ALA A 86 20.64 -2.22 -12.42
C ALA A 86 19.58 -2.50 -13.52
N PRO A 87 18.52 -3.26 -13.24
CA PRO A 87 17.43 -3.44 -14.20
C PRO A 87 16.71 -2.12 -14.47
N HIS A 88 16.60 -1.73 -15.74
CA HIS A 88 15.88 -0.52 -16.16
C HIS A 88 14.97 -0.81 -17.34
N ASN A 89 13.91 -0.04 -17.47
CA ASN A 89 13.09 0.09 -18.66
C ASN A 89 12.72 1.56 -18.87
N PHE A 90 12.28 1.92 -20.08
CA PHE A 90 11.77 3.26 -20.37
C PHE A 90 10.30 3.14 -20.77
N THR A 91 9.42 3.73 -19.96
CA THR A 91 7.97 3.68 -20.13
C THR A 91 7.41 5.08 -20.19
N ILE A 92 6.58 5.39 -21.19
CA ILE A 92 5.81 6.63 -21.27
C ILE A 92 4.45 6.39 -20.63
N THR A 93 4.02 7.31 -19.77
CA THR A 93 2.73 7.24 -19.08
C THR A 93 1.84 8.44 -19.41
N ASP A 94 0.53 8.26 -19.23
CA ASP A 94 -0.44 9.35 -19.28
C ASP A 94 -0.53 10.10 -17.94
N GLN A 95 -1.42 11.11 -17.88
CA GLN A 95 -1.67 11.92 -16.67
C GLN A 95 -2.27 11.13 -15.50
N ASN A 96 -2.86 9.96 -15.76
CA ASN A 96 -3.42 9.07 -14.74
C ASN A 96 -2.40 8.02 -14.29
N GLY A 97 -1.19 8.03 -14.85
CA GLY A 97 -0.14 7.04 -14.58
C GLY A 97 -0.26 5.74 -15.38
N ASN A 98 -1.18 5.65 -16.34
CA ASN A 98 -1.29 4.44 -17.18
C ASN A 98 -0.14 4.38 -18.18
N ASN A 99 0.39 3.18 -18.40
CA ASN A 99 1.42 2.95 -19.40
C ASN A 99 0.86 3.12 -20.82
N VAL A 100 1.43 4.05 -21.58
CA VAL A 100 1.10 4.27 -22.99
C VAL A 100 1.97 3.38 -23.87
N VAL A 101 3.27 3.36 -23.62
CA VAL A 101 4.24 2.56 -24.37
C VAL A 101 5.49 2.30 -23.52
N SER A 102 6.11 1.13 -23.66
CA SER A 102 7.28 0.74 -22.86
C SER A 102 8.31 -0.04 -23.68
N THR A 103 9.58 0.07 -23.29
CA THR A 103 10.60 -0.92 -23.65
C THR A 103 10.52 -2.15 -22.74
N GLU A 104 11.15 -3.24 -23.18
CA GLU A 104 11.54 -4.33 -22.28
C GLU A 104 12.59 -3.86 -21.25
N THR A 105 12.67 -4.58 -20.13
CA THR A 105 13.67 -4.35 -19.08
C THR A 105 15.03 -4.95 -19.47
N MET A 106 16.12 -4.20 -19.28
CA MET A 106 17.50 -4.70 -19.45
C MET A 106 18.37 -4.39 -18.22
N SER A 107 19.34 -5.27 -17.93
CA SER A 107 20.17 -5.20 -16.71
C SER A 107 21.68 -5.17 -16.97
N ASN A 108 22.14 -5.19 -18.23
CA ASN A 108 23.56 -5.17 -18.52
C ASN A 108 24.10 -3.74 -18.59
N GLN A 109 25.12 -3.42 -17.81
CA GLN A 109 25.79 -2.12 -17.88
C GLN A 109 26.41 -1.90 -19.27
N GLY A 110 26.17 -0.71 -19.84
CA GLY A 110 26.58 -0.31 -21.19
C GLY A 110 25.67 -0.82 -22.31
N GLU A 111 24.66 -1.65 -22.02
CA GLU A 111 23.65 -2.01 -23.01
C GLU A 111 22.78 -0.81 -23.34
N THR A 112 22.37 -0.70 -24.62
CA THR A 112 21.53 0.37 -25.12
C THR A 112 20.23 -0.20 -25.69
N ARG A 113 19.12 0.47 -25.43
CA ARG A 113 17.80 0.19 -26.03
C ARG A 113 17.24 1.46 -26.65
N SER A 114 16.33 1.30 -27.61
CA SER A 114 15.57 2.41 -28.18
C SER A 114 14.08 2.15 -28.14
N LEU A 115 13.31 3.23 -28.08
CA LEU A 115 11.87 3.25 -28.19
C LEU A 115 11.45 4.29 -29.22
N THR A 116 10.73 3.87 -30.25
CA THR A 116 10.11 4.77 -31.24
C THR A 116 8.62 4.87 -30.98
N PHE A 117 8.08 6.09 -30.98
CA PHE A 117 6.67 6.35 -30.71
C PHE A 117 6.20 7.65 -31.36
N THR A 118 4.91 7.74 -31.68
CA THR A 118 4.26 8.99 -32.09
C THR A 118 3.77 9.74 -30.86
N ALA A 119 4.22 10.98 -30.70
CA ALA A 119 3.80 11.82 -29.59
C ALA A 119 2.29 12.10 -29.66
N SER A 120 1.61 12.06 -28.52
CA SER A 120 0.19 12.41 -28.39
C SER A 120 -0.02 13.33 -27.19
N GLU A 121 -1.14 14.07 -27.19
CA GLU A 121 -1.50 14.97 -26.07
C GLU A 121 -1.71 14.22 -24.75
N ALA A 122 -1.96 12.91 -24.80
CA ALA A 122 -2.14 12.08 -23.62
C ALA A 122 -0.82 11.77 -22.89
N MET A 123 0.34 11.93 -23.54
CA MET A 123 1.64 11.61 -22.95
C MET A 123 2.05 12.69 -21.94
N SER A 124 2.26 12.27 -20.68
CA SER A 124 2.55 13.19 -19.57
C SER A 124 3.96 13.02 -19.02
N GLN A 125 4.44 11.79 -18.87
CA GLN A 125 5.75 11.51 -18.27
C GLN A 125 6.45 10.30 -18.91
N TYR A 126 7.73 10.14 -18.60
CA TYR A 126 8.46 8.91 -18.82
C TYR A 126 9.10 8.43 -17.51
N VAL A 127 9.04 7.13 -17.26
CA VAL A 127 9.43 6.48 -16.00
C VAL A 127 10.23 5.21 -16.24
N CYS A 128 11.14 4.88 -15.32
CA CYS A 128 11.62 3.52 -15.14
C CYS A 128 10.69 2.82 -14.14
N THR A 129 9.92 1.82 -14.56
CA THR A 129 8.95 1.15 -13.68
C THR A 129 9.63 0.32 -12.59
N VAL A 130 10.93 0.02 -12.76
CA VAL A 130 11.77 -0.60 -11.72
C VAL A 130 12.18 0.41 -10.63
N HIS A 131 12.40 1.67 -11.01
CA HIS A 131 12.86 2.75 -10.11
C HIS A 131 11.96 4.01 -10.20
N PRO A 132 10.65 3.88 -9.93
CA PRO A 132 9.66 4.91 -10.24
C PRO A 132 9.68 6.10 -9.27
N SER A 133 10.51 6.08 -8.21
CA SER A 133 10.68 7.22 -7.29
C SER A 133 11.79 8.19 -7.71
N THR A 134 12.78 7.71 -8.46
CA THR A 134 13.99 8.48 -8.78
C THR A 134 14.17 8.71 -10.27
N MET A 135 13.58 7.84 -11.10
CA MET A 135 13.73 7.84 -12.55
C MET A 135 12.41 8.20 -13.23
N VAL A 136 11.93 9.42 -12.99
CA VAL A 136 10.70 9.99 -13.59
C VAL A 136 11.06 11.33 -14.20
N GLY A 137 10.80 11.53 -15.49
CA GLY A 137 10.91 12.84 -16.13
C GLY A 137 9.65 13.22 -16.89
N ASP A 138 9.45 14.52 -17.08
CA ASP A 138 8.21 15.04 -17.68
C ASP A 138 8.23 15.04 -19.21
N ILE A 139 7.04 14.99 -19.80
CA ILE A 139 6.80 15.21 -21.22
C ILE A 139 5.97 16.48 -21.36
N ARG A 140 6.42 17.41 -22.20
CA ARG A 140 5.71 18.66 -22.49
C ARG A 140 5.32 18.67 -23.95
N THR A 141 4.03 18.72 -24.24
CA THR A 141 3.52 18.83 -25.61
C THR A 141 3.34 20.30 -26.01
N GLY A 142 3.94 20.75 -27.12
CA GLY A 142 3.86 22.14 -27.61
C GLY A 142 2.68 22.35 -28.58
N GLY A 143 1.93 23.47 -28.60
CA GLY A 143 2.27 24.80 -28.07
C GLY A 143 1.11 25.68 -27.58
N GLY A 144 1.42 26.46 -26.55
CA GLY A 144 0.68 27.59 -26.03
C GLY A 144 1.62 28.42 -25.17
N THR A 145 1.91 29.66 -25.59
CA THR A 145 2.77 30.59 -24.86
C THR A 145 2.05 31.13 -23.63
N THR A 146 2.16 30.42 -22.52
CA THR A 146 1.97 31.04 -21.20
C THR A 146 3.36 31.35 -20.65
N LYS A 147 3.70 32.64 -20.56
CA LYS A 147 4.79 33.11 -19.72
C LYS A 147 4.46 32.74 -18.28
N THR A 148 4.84 31.56 -17.84
CA THR A 148 4.94 31.26 -16.42
C THR A 148 6.26 31.87 -15.95
N THR A 149 6.18 32.94 -15.19
CA THR A 149 7.29 33.43 -14.37
C THR A 149 7.90 32.26 -13.62
N GLN A 150 9.24 32.17 -13.61
CA GLN A 150 10.02 31.35 -12.67
C GLN A 150 9.64 31.75 -11.22
N ALA A 151 8.56 31.17 -10.72
CA ALA A 151 8.40 30.79 -9.34
C ALA A 151 8.47 29.26 -9.36
N ALA A 152 9.27 28.69 -8.46
CA ALA A 152 9.55 27.25 -8.38
C ALA A 152 8.28 26.42 -8.60
N GLN A 153 8.23 25.67 -9.69
CA GLN A 153 7.23 24.62 -9.85
C GLN A 153 7.72 23.44 -9.02
N GLN A 154 7.51 23.54 -7.71
CA GLN A 154 7.42 22.38 -6.84
C GLN A 154 6.35 21.49 -7.46
N ALA A 155 6.68 20.23 -7.78
CA ALA A 155 5.68 19.31 -8.31
C ALA A 155 4.51 19.27 -7.31
N ALA A 156 3.30 19.59 -7.78
CA ALA A 156 2.13 19.58 -6.91
C ALA A 156 1.94 18.15 -6.40
N TYR A 157 1.70 17.99 -5.08
CA TYR A 157 1.43 16.69 -4.49
C TYR A 157 0.06 16.21 -4.98
N ASP A 158 0.02 15.26 -5.91
CA ASP A 158 -1.20 14.82 -6.58
C ASP A 158 -1.59 13.38 -6.19
N TRP A 159 -2.61 12.84 -6.86
CA TRP A 159 -3.13 11.50 -6.62
C TRP A 159 -2.04 10.43 -6.67
N ARG A 160 -1.09 10.57 -7.59
CA ARG A 160 0.00 9.63 -7.78
C ARG A 160 0.96 9.64 -6.60
N GLU A 161 1.37 10.81 -6.12
CA GLU A 161 2.24 10.94 -4.94
C GLU A 161 1.54 10.39 -3.69
N ALA A 162 0.26 10.73 -3.50
CA ALA A 162 -0.52 10.27 -2.35
C ALA A 162 -0.63 8.75 -2.30
N THR A 163 -0.97 8.12 -3.43
CA THR A 163 -1.12 6.66 -3.53
C THR A 163 0.23 5.93 -3.50
N TRP A 164 1.31 6.59 -3.93
CA TRP A 164 2.68 6.09 -3.79
C TRP A 164 3.14 6.10 -2.33
N ASP A 165 2.92 7.20 -1.61
CA ASP A 165 3.24 7.27 -0.17
C ASP A 165 2.40 6.30 0.64
N SER A 166 1.11 6.15 0.30
CA SER A 166 0.21 5.16 0.90
C SER A 166 0.76 3.74 0.83
N TYR A 167 1.29 3.35 -0.35
CA TYR A 167 1.96 2.07 -0.54
C TYR A 167 3.14 1.90 0.42
N TRP A 168 4.02 2.90 0.50
CA TRP A 168 5.23 2.84 1.31
C TRP A 168 4.96 2.92 2.81
N TYR A 169 4.08 3.80 3.26
CA TYR A 169 3.77 3.97 4.67
C TYR A 169 3.07 2.73 5.23
N SER A 170 2.19 2.10 4.42
CA SER A 170 1.67 0.75 4.68
C SER A 170 2.79 -0.28 4.86
N LEU A 171 3.79 -0.29 3.97
CA LEU A 171 4.92 -1.22 4.06
C LEU A 171 5.77 -0.97 5.30
N TYR A 172 5.98 0.30 5.68
CA TYR A 172 6.79 0.67 6.83
C TYR A 172 6.12 0.26 8.13
N ASN A 173 4.82 0.50 8.29
CA ASN A 173 4.03 0.07 9.44
C ASN A 173 4.02 -1.47 9.57
N MET A 174 3.82 -2.20 8.46
CA MET A 174 3.92 -3.67 8.45
C MET A 174 5.31 -4.15 8.88
N ASN A 175 6.34 -3.72 8.16
CA ASN A 175 7.70 -4.23 8.33
C ASN A 175 8.21 -3.94 9.75
N THR A 176 7.90 -2.74 10.26
CA THR A 176 8.26 -2.36 11.63
C THR A 176 7.61 -3.26 12.66
N THR A 177 6.31 -3.52 12.54
CA THR A 177 5.54 -4.27 13.54
C THR A 177 5.83 -5.77 13.50
N ILE A 178 5.93 -6.34 12.30
CA ILE A 178 6.09 -7.79 12.11
C ILE A 178 7.53 -8.26 12.33
N ALA A 179 8.54 -7.45 11.99
CA ALA A 179 9.92 -7.97 11.88
C ALA A 179 11.01 -7.12 12.53
N VAL A 180 10.74 -5.89 12.98
CA VAL A 180 11.79 -4.94 13.41
C VAL A 180 11.65 -4.49 14.85
N SER A 181 10.54 -3.86 15.23
CA SER A 181 10.36 -3.15 16.53
C SER A 181 10.45 -4.03 17.76
N GLY A 182 10.07 -5.31 17.65
CA GLY A 182 9.92 -6.17 18.81
C GLY A 182 8.69 -5.91 19.68
N VAL A 183 7.71 -5.12 19.20
CA VAL A 183 6.48 -4.74 19.93
C VAL A 183 5.47 -5.90 20.06
N GLY A 184 5.84 -6.94 20.79
CA GLY A 184 4.95 -8.08 21.01
C GLY A 184 5.64 -9.38 21.41
N VAL A 185 4.91 -10.46 21.21
CA VAL A 185 5.36 -11.82 21.44
C VAL A 185 6.16 -12.29 20.23
N LEU A 186 7.48 -12.44 20.41
CA LEU A 186 8.44 -12.73 19.33
C LEU A 186 8.78 -14.21 19.15
N PHE A 187 8.53 -14.75 17.97
CA PHE A 187 8.88 -16.11 17.60
C PHE A 187 10.29 -16.17 16.99
N PRO A 188 11.09 -17.25 17.24
CA PRO A 188 10.83 -18.39 18.12
C PRO A 188 11.13 -18.11 19.61
N HIS A 189 10.42 -18.77 20.52
CA HIS A 189 10.52 -18.57 21.98
C HIS A 189 11.40 -19.59 22.72
N ASN A 190 11.64 -20.75 22.11
CA ASN A 190 12.39 -21.84 22.73
C ASN A 190 13.21 -22.61 21.68
N GLU A 191 14.12 -23.47 22.13
CA GLU A 191 15.01 -24.22 21.25
C GLU A 191 14.28 -25.10 20.23
N GLN A 192 13.13 -25.68 20.61
CA GLN A 192 12.35 -26.53 19.72
C GLN A 192 11.76 -25.71 18.57
N GLN A 193 11.14 -24.57 18.89
CA GLN A 193 10.63 -23.63 17.90
C GLN A 193 11.77 -23.09 17.02
N GLN A 194 12.93 -22.80 17.59
CA GLN A 194 14.10 -22.34 16.83
C GLN A 194 14.60 -23.40 15.84
N LYS A 195 14.66 -24.68 16.25
CA LYS A 195 15.01 -25.81 15.36
C LYS A 195 14.00 -25.97 14.22
N LEU A 196 12.70 -25.92 14.54
CA LEU A 196 11.63 -26.01 13.54
C LEU A 196 11.65 -24.83 12.56
N PHE A 197 11.82 -23.61 13.08
CA PHE A 197 11.90 -22.42 12.24
C PHE A 197 13.15 -22.43 11.36
N THR A 198 14.29 -22.88 11.88
CA THR A 198 15.52 -23.03 11.07
C THR A 198 15.28 -23.98 9.88
N LYS A 199 14.56 -25.09 10.09
CA LYS A 199 14.18 -25.99 9.00
C LYS A 199 13.22 -25.31 8.01
N ARG A 200 12.22 -24.58 8.50
CA ARG A 200 11.26 -23.86 7.65
C ARG A 200 11.94 -22.74 6.85
N LEU A 201 12.86 -21.99 7.45
CA LEU A 201 13.63 -20.94 6.81
C LEU A 201 14.47 -21.48 5.65
N LYS A 202 15.07 -22.66 5.77
CA LYS A 202 15.73 -23.34 4.64
C LYS A 202 14.74 -23.61 3.50
N GLY A 203 13.51 -23.97 3.81
CA GLY A 203 12.43 -24.15 2.83
C GLY A 203 12.01 -22.84 2.16
N ILE A 204 11.89 -21.76 2.93
CA ILE A 204 11.62 -20.40 2.40
C ILE A 204 12.74 -19.98 1.44
N LEU A 205 14.00 -20.08 1.88
CA LEU A 205 15.16 -19.68 1.07
C LEU A 205 15.28 -20.49 -0.21
N LYS A 206 15.03 -21.81 -0.14
CA LYS A 206 15.03 -22.70 -1.32
C LYS A 206 14.02 -22.28 -2.38
N ASN A 207 12.87 -21.76 -1.95
CA ASN A 207 11.83 -21.26 -2.84
C ASN A 207 11.88 -19.73 -2.91
N SER A 208 13.06 -19.12 -2.92
CA SER A 208 13.19 -17.68 -3.07
C SER A 208 14.38 -17.36 -3.95
N ASP A 209 14.44 -16.12 -4.45
CA ASP A 209 15.55 -15.67 -5.28
C ASP A 209 16.69 -15.06 -4.44
N VAL A 210 16.72 -15.35 -3.14
CA VAL A 210 17.74 -14.85 -2.19
C VAL A 210 18.33 -15.99 -1.36
N ASP A 211 19.61 -15.85 -0.99
CA ASP A 211 20.36 -16.84 -0.22
C ASP A 211 20.29 -16.61 1.31
N ARG A 212 19.81 -15.43 1.73
CA ARG A 212 19.66 -15.06 3.13
C ARG A 212 18.48 -14.10 3.34
N PRO A 213 17.94 -13.99 4.57
CA PRO A 213 16.88 -13.05 4.88
C PRO A 213 17.28 -11.58 4.61
N PRO A 214 16.33 -10.74 4.14
CA PRO A 214 16.55 -9.32 3.91
C PRO A 214 16.67 -8.50 5.20
N ILE A 215 16.30 -9.09 6.35
CA ILE A 215 16.45 -8.50 7.68
C ILE A 215 17.34 -9.41 8.50
N LYS A 216 18.40 -8.85 9.08
CA LYS A 216 19.26 -9.55 10.03
C LYS A 216 18.58 -9.58 11.41
N ASN A 217 18.62 -10.74 12.05
CA ASN A 217 18.08 -10.96 13.40
C ASN A 217 16.62 -10.49 13.57
N PRO A 218 15.68 -10.87 12.68
CA PRO A 218 14.33 -10.32 12.69
C PRO A 218 13.57 -10.63 13.98
N ASN A 219 12.86 -9.63 14.49
CA ASN A 219 11.95 -9.74 15.62
C ASN A 219 10.57 -10.19 15.13
N LEU A 220 10.42 -11.47 14.76
CA LEU A 220 9.18 -11.99 14.16
C LEU A 220 8.03 -11.99 15.16
N ASN A 221 7.12 -11.04 15.01
CA ASN A 221 6.04 -10.80 15.95
C ASN A 221 4.81 -11.64 15.59
N VAL A 222 4.43 -12.59 16.45
CA VAL A 222 3.23 -13.44 16.24
C VAL A 222 2.02 -12.94 17.01
N ALA A 223 2.23 -12.16 18.08
CA ALA A 223 1.15 -11.54 18.84
C ALA A 223 1.57 -10.14 19.31
N PRO A 224 1.29 -9.11 18.50
CA PRO A 224 1.69 -7.73 18.80
C PRO A 224 1.05 -7.21 20.09
N PHE A 225 1.82 -6.41 20.85
CA PHE A 225 1.26 -5.68 21.97
C PHE A 225 0.35 -4.54 21.48
N THR A 226 -0.59 -4.12 22.32
CA THR A 226 -1.55 -3.07 21.97
C THR A 226 -0.89 -1.72 21.73
N GLU A 227 0.18 -1.42 22.46
CA GLU A 227 0.87 -0.12 22.40
C GLU A 227 2.38 -0.25 22.62
N GLY A 228 3.14 0.71 22.09
CA GLY A 228 4.57 0.87 22.32
C GLY A 228 5.08 2.30 22.09
N ASP A 229 6.31 2.55 22.52
CA ASP A 229 7.08 3.76 22.17
C ASP A 229 7.97 3.50 20.95
N PRO A 230 7.82 4.24 19.83
CA PRO A 230 8.58 4.00 18.60
C PRO A 230 10.01 4.51 18.58
N HIS A 231 10.49 5.10 19.67
CA HIS A 231 11.87 5.53 19.81
C HIS A 231 12.85 4.35 19.76
N PHE A 232 13.97 4.55 19.04
CA PHE A 232 15.05 3.58 19.08
C PHE A 232 15.84 3.70 20.38
N THR A 233 16.20 2.55 20.96
CA THR A 233 16.99 2.47 22.20
C THR A 233 18.51 2.54 21.95
N GLN A 234 18.91 2.52 20.68
CA GLN A 234 20.29 2.61 20.22
C GLN A 234 20.33 3.04 18.75
N LYS A 235 21.52 3.42 18.26
CA LYS A 235 21.69 3.87 16.87
C LYS A 235 21.26 2.77 15.87
N PRO A 236 20.28 3.02 14.99
CA PRO A 236 19.77 2.02 14.07
C PRO A 236 20.77 1.72 12.95
N VAL A 237 20.87 0.44 12.57
CA VAL A 237 21.59 -0.03 11.37
C VAL A 237 20.55 -0.46 10.34
N ALA A 238 20.24 0.45 9.43
CA ALA A 238 19.34 0.25 8.31
C ALA A 238 19.90 0.98 7.08
N PRO A 239 19.36 0.79 5.86
CA PRO A 239 19.80 1.48 4.66
C PRO A 239 19.44 2.98 4.67
N PHE A 240 19.66 3.65 5.79
CA PHE A 240 19.64 5.10 5.96
C PHE A 240 21.01 5.72 5.60
N SER A 241 21.94 4.91 5.06
CA SER A 241 23.23 5.35 4.51
C SER A 241 23.74 4.36 3.46
N ALA A 242 24.60 4.81 2.54
CA ALA A 242 25.12 4.04 1.40
C ALA A 242 25.92 2.78 1.74
N ASN A 243 26.33 2.60 3.01
CA ASN A 243 27.21 1.51 3.45
C ASN A 243 26.48 0.37 4.17
N VAL A 244 25.15 0.41 4.28
CA VAL A 244 24.38 -0.62 4.96
C VAL A 244 23.70 -1.54 3.96
N GLU A 245 24.13 -2.80 3.95
CA GLU A 245 23.63 -3.82 3.03
C GLU A 245 22.20 -4.29 3.37
N ARG A 246 21.83 -4.34 4.65
CA ARG A 246 20.49 -4.77 5.11
C ARG A 246 20.11 -4.22 6.48
N ILE A 247 18.81 -4.25 6.79
CA ILE A 247 18.27 -3.85 8.10
C ILE A 247 18.70 -4.84 9.19
N HIS A 248 19.07 -4.30 10.36
CA HIS A 248 19.40 -5.07 11.58
C HIS A 248 18.35 -4.80 12.66
N ALA A 249 17.39 -5.72 12.84
CA ALA A 249 16.28 -5.53 13.76
C ALA A 249 16.71 -5.48 15.24
N ASP A 250 17.83 -6.11 15.59
CA ASP A 250 18.46 -6.02 16.91
C ASP A 250 18.93 -4.62 17.28
N THR A 251 19.07 -3.72 16.30
CA THR A 251 19.43 -2.31 16.53
C THR A 251 18.25 -1.34 16.49
N MET A 252 17.06 -1.85 16.23
CA MET A 252 15.84 -1.06 16.00
C MET A 252 14.69 -1.50 16.91
N ALA A 253 15.00 -2.30 17.94
CA ALA A 253 14.03 -2.71 18.94
C ALA A 253 13.66 -1.52 19.84
N TRP A 254 12.38 -1.42 20.15
CA TRP A 254 11.84 -0.42 21.05
C TRP A 254 12.05 -0.81 22.52
N ASP A 255 11.91 0.15 23.43
CA ASP A 255 12.03 -0.14 24.86
C ASP A 255 10.86 -1.01 25.32
N ARG A 256 11.18 -2.15 25.95
CA ARG A 256 10.20 -3.09 26.49
C ARG A 256 9.46 -2.52 27.71
N SER A 257 10.07 -1.60 28.47
CA SER A 257 9.36 -0.92 29.58
C SER A 257 8.19 -0.09 29.08
N GLU A 258 8.34 0.44 27.87
CA GLU A 258 7.41 1.36 27.23
C GLU A 258 6.39 0.63 26.34
N MET A 259 6.31 -0.69 26.42
CA MET A 259 5.28 -1.47 25.73
C MET A 259 4.18 -1.88 26.70
N SER A 260 2.94 -1.97 26.22
CA SER A 260 1.80 -2.35 27.08
C SER A 260 1.94 -3.74 27.70
N GLY A 261 2.66 -4.66 27.03
CA GLY A 261 2.73 -6.06 27.43
C GLY A 261 1.39 -6.79 27.32
N VAL A 262 0.38 -6.18 26.70
CA VAL A 262 -0.97 -6.72 26.53
C VAL A 262 -1.21 -6.97 25.04
N VAL A 263 -1.73 -8.15 24.70
CA VAL A 263 -2.14 -8.53 23.35
C VAL A 263 -3.66 -8.45 23.26
N SER A 264 -4.20 -7.93 22.15
CA SER A 264 -5.64 -7.96 21.84
C SER A 264 -5.91 -8.62 20.49
N PRO A 265 -7.12 -9.17 20.25
CA PRO A 265 -7.48 -9.72 18.94
C PRO A 265 -7.29 -8.74 17.80
N ALA A 266 -7.68 -7.47 17.97
CA ALA A 266 -7.53 -6.45 16.94
C ALA A 266 -6.05 -6.15 16.63
N SER A 267 -5.17 -6.12 17.62
CA SER A 267 -3.73 -5.91 17.40
C SER A 267 -3.12 -7.05 16.58
N VAL A 268 -3.54 -8.29 16.86
CA VAL A 268 -3.14 -9.49 16.10
C VAL A 268 -3.74 -9.47 14.70
N ALA A 269 -5.04 -9.27 14.59
CA ALA A 269 -5.78 -9.41 13.36
C ALA A 269 -5.39 -8.36 12.33
N TRP A 270 -5.33 -7.07 12.69
CA TRP A 270 -4.94 -6.03 11.74
C TRP A 270 -3.48 -6.17 11.29
N THR A 271 -2.58 -6.58 12.19
CA THR A 271 -1.17 -6.82 11.84
C THR A 271 -1.02 -7.97 10.86
N HIS A 272 -1.72 -9.08 11.08
CA HIS A 272 -1.54 -10.27 10.24
C HIS A 272 -2.43 -10.29 9.00
N LEU A 273 -3.56 -9.57 9.00
CA LEU A 273 -4.25 -9.18 7.76
C LEU A 273 -3.28 -8.41 6.86
N LYS A 274 -2.60 -7.40 7.41
CA LYS A 274 -1.60 -6.61 6.68
C LYS A 274 -0.48 -7.50 6.12
N GLY A 275 -0.02 -8.48 6.89
CA GLY A 275 0.94 -9.48 6.41
C GLY A 275 0.42 -10.32 5.24
N VAL A 276 -0.83 -10.79 5.31
CA VAL A 276 -1.48 -11.56 4.21
C VAL A 276 -1.65 -10.69 2.97
N THR A 277 -2.16 -9.47 3.11
CA THR A 277 -2.35 -8.52 2.01
C THR A 277 -1.01 -8.21 1.32
N TRP A 278 0.07 -7.98 2.07
CA TRP A 278 1.39 -7.81 1.47
C TRP A 278 1.95 -9.08 0.83
N ALA A 279 1.66 -10.26 1.39
CA ALA A 279 2.08 -11.51 0.77
C ALA A 279 1.45 -11.68 -0.63
N LYS A 280 0.17 -11.35 -0.78
CA LYS A 280 -0.51 -11.30 -2.09
C LYS A 280 0.11 -10.25 -3.00
N ASN A 281 0.29 -9.03 -2.48
CA ASN A 281 0.86 -7.92 -3.24
C ASN A 281 2.27 -8.24 -3.77
N PHE A 282 3.15 -8.82 -2.95
CA PHE A 282 4.49 -9.23 -3.40
C PHE A 282 4.41 -10.26 -4.53
N GLN A 283 3.50 -11.22 -4.42
CA GLN A 283 3.31 -12.23 -5.48
C GLN A 283 2.79 -11.62 -6.77
N ALA A 284 1.84 -10.70 -6.68
CA ALA A 284 1.31 -10.02 -7.86
C ALA A 284 2.40 -9.26 -8.64
N HIS A 285 3.45 -8.84 -7.95
CA HIS A 285 4.52 -8.04 -8.52
C HIS A 285 5.89 -8.76 -8.53
N PHE A 286 5.94 -10.10 -8.54
CA PHE A 286 7.22 -10.83 -8.55
C PHE A 286 8.14 -10.45 -9.72
N ASP A 287 7.56 -10.12 -10.87
CA ASP A 287 8.32 -9.85 -12.10
C ASP A 287 8.76 -8.39 -12.24
N VAL A 288 8.20 -7.49 -11.42
CA VAL A 288 8.46 -6.03 -11.52
C VAL A 288 9.13 -5.46 -10.27
N LEU A 289 9.00 -6.09 -9.11
CA LEU A 289 9.64 -5.60 -7.89
C LEU A 289 11.15 -5.87 -7.90
N PRO A 290 11.96 -4.90 -7.41
CA PRO A 290 13.40 -5.08 -7.27
C PRO A 290 13.79 -6.33 -6.46
N SER A 291 14.83 -7.04 -6.92
CA SER A 291 15.29 -8.30 -6.29
C SER A 291 15.76 -8.13 -4.83
N ASP A 292 16.27 -6.96 -4.46
CA ASP A 292 16.71 -6.60 -3.10
C ASP A 292 15.53 -6.46 -2.13
N MET A 293 14.31 -6.24 -2.62
CA MET A 293 13.09 -6.37 -1.80
C MET A 293 12.83 -7.82 -1.37
N ALA A 294 13.40 -8.80 -2.06
CA ALA A 294 13.19 -10.23 -1.84
C ALA A 294 11.69 -10.62 -1.79
N PRO A 295 10.88 -10.29 -2.82
CA PRO A 295 9.42 -10.38 -2.76
C PRO A 295 8.93 -11.82 -2.52
N LYS A 296 9.53 -12.83 -3.17
CA LYS A 296 9.23 -14.26 -2.90
C LYS A 296 9.51 -14.65 -1.46
N PHE A 297 10.64 -14.22 -0.89
CA PHE A 297 10.95 -14.50 0.52
C PHE A 297 9.92 -13.86 1.45
N ARG A 298 9.56 -12.60 1.21
CA ARG A 298 8.58 -11.85 2.02
C ARG A 298 7.20 -12.48 1.96
N ALA A 299 6.72 -12.86 0.77
CA ALA A 299 5.42 -13.52 0.63
C ALA A 299 5.32 -14.78 1.51
N GLN A 300 6.34 -15.64 1.48
CA GLN A 300 6.36 -16.89 2.25
C GLN A 300 6.53 -16.65 3.76
N LEU A 301 7.37 -15.68 4.16
CA LEU A 301 7.59 -15.36 5.56
C LEU A 301 6.31 -14.77 6.18
N LEU A 302 5.67 -13.81 5.51
CA LEU A 302 4.46 -13.16 6.01
C LEU A 302 3.31 -14.16 6.16
N ALA A 303 3.07 -15.01 5.14
CA ALA A 303 2.08 -16.08 5.22
C ALA A 303 2.40 -17.11 6.33
N THR A 304 3.68 -17.38 6.58
CA THR A 304 4.12 -18.24 7.69
C THR A 304 3.83 -17.61 9.05
N VAL A 305 4.16 -16.35 9.24
CA VAL A 305 3.98 -15.63 10.51
C VAL A 305 2.48 -15.45 10.82
N ALA A 306 1.65 -15.17 9.81
CA ALA A 306 0.19 -15.13 9.97
C ALA A 306 -0.38 -16.47 10.46
N GLN A 307 0.09 -17.60 9.93
CA GLN A 307 -0.32 -18.92 10.42
C GLN A 307 0.17 -19.19 11.85
N LEU A 308 1.40 -18.78 12.20
CA LEU A 308 1.91 -18.89 13.57
C LEU A 308 1.11 -18.02 14.54
N ALA A 309 0.66 -16.84 14.11
CA ALA A 309 -0.22 -15.99 14.89
C ALA A 309 -1.53 -16.70 15.19
N ILE A 310 -2.22 -17.25 14.18
CA ILE A 310 -3.45 -18.04 14.36
C ILE A 310 -3.23 -19.20 15.34
N LYS A 311 -2.15 -19.98 15.15
CA LYS A 311 -1.84 -21.08 16.07
C LYS A 311 -1.66 -20.57 17.50
N THR A 312 -0.91 -19.50 17.69
CA THR A 312 -0.59 -18.98 19.03
C THR A 312 -1.82 -18.36 19.71
N THR A 313 -2.65 -17.65 18.97
CA THR A 313 -3.70 -16.81 19.57
C THR A 313 -5.08 -17.46 19.59
N LEU A 314 -5.35 -18.41 18.69
CA LEU A 314 -6.68 -19.02 18.51
C LEU A 314 -6.72 -20.54 18.70
N VAL A 315 -5.59 -21.25 18.67
CA VAL A 315 -5.58 -22.72 18.66
C VAL A 315 -4.80 -23.33 19.82
N ASP A 316 -3.50 -23.06 19.90
CA ASP A 316 -2.56 -23.79 20.75
C ASP A 316 -2.09 -22.97 21.99
N GLY A 317 -2.20 -21.64 21.97
CA GLY A 317 -1.67 -20.79 23.05
C GLY A 317 -2.64 -20.55 24.21
N GLY A 318 -2.26 -19.66 25.13
CA GLY A 318 -3.06 -19.32 26.32
C GLY A 318 -2.88 -20.27 27.50
N PRO A 319 -3.42 -19.92 28.68
CA PRO A 319 -3.30 -20.73 29.88
C PRO A 319 -3.97 -22.10 29.76
N ASP A 320 -5.04 -22.20 28.96
CA ASP A 320 -5.85 -23.41 28.80
C ASP A 320 -5.53 -24.18 27.50
N GLY A 321 -4.55 -23.73 26.71
CA GLY A 321 -4.12 -24.40 25.47
C GLY A 321 -5.16 -24.42 24.34
N ASN A 322 -6.11 -23.47 24.36
CA ASN A 322 -7.23 -23.31 23.41
C ASN A 322 -7.19 -21.96 22.68
N GLY A 323 -6.01 -21.32 22.64
CA GLY A 323 -5.78 -19.99 22.09
C GLY A 323 -5.72 -18.91 23.16
N ALA A 324 -4.66 -18.09 23.14
CA ALA A 324 -4.45 -17.03 24.12
C ALA A 324 -5.53 -15.95 24.16
N LEU A 325 -6.33 -15.83 23.10
CA LEU A 325 -7.32 -14.78 22.95
C LEU A 325 -8.77 -15.30 22.90
N THR A 326 -9.00 -16.58 23.16
CA THR A 326 -10.36 -17.15 23.27
C THR A 326 -10.82 -17.15 24.73
N LYS A 327 -12.13 -17.16 24.97
CA LYS A 327 -12.72 -17.29 26.32
C LYS A 327 -12.56 -18.69 26.94
N GLY A 328 -12.13 -19.67 26.14
CA GLY A 328 -11.89 -21.03 26.57
C GLY A 328 -13.10 -21.88 26.95
N ASP A 329 -14.30 -21.47 26.52
CA ASP A 329 -15.59 -22.13 26.77
C ASP A 329 -16.19 -22.79 25.51
N ASP A 330 -15.33 -23.18 24.55
CA ASP A 330 -15.68 -23.71 23.22
C ASP A 330 -16.52 -22.78 22.32
N SER A 331 -16.82 -21.55 22.77
CA SER A 331 -17.67 -20.62 22.02
C SER A 331 -16.96 -19.89 20.88
N LEU A 332 -15.62 -19.91 20.85
CA LEU A 332 -14.77 -19.03 20.02
C LEU A 332 -14.99 -17.53 20.28
N LEU A 333 -15.66 -17.14 21.37
CA LEU A 333 -15.69 -15.75 21.79
C LEU A 333 -14.28 -15.30 22.14
N LEU A 334 -13.96 -14.09 21.71
CA LEU A 334 -12.65 -13.49 21.93
C LEU A 334 -12.68 -12.59 23.16
N VAL A 335 -11.62 -12.66 23.96
CA VAL A 335 -11.34 -11.67 25.02
C VAL A 335 -10.81 -10.37 24.39
N SER A 336 -10.73 -9.28 25.15
CA SER A 336 -10.19 -8.00 24.64
C SER A 336 -8.73 -7.75 25.02
N GLY A 337 -8.19 -8.47 26.01
CA GLY A 337 -6.80 -8.29 26.43
C GLY A 337 -6.23 -9.51 27.16
N PHE A 338 -5.03 -9.91 26.78
CA PHE A 338 -4.26 -10.99 27.41
C PHE A 338 -2.82 -10.53 27.70
N ASN A 339 -2.31 -10.76 28.90
CA ASN A 339 -0.92 -10.51 29.26
C ASN A 339 -0.11 -11.82 29.21
N PRO A 340 0.70 -12.06 28.16
CA PRO A 340 1.45 -13.31 28.00
C PRO A 340 2.57 -13.50 29.02
N LYS A 341 3.08 -12.42 29.63
CA LYS A 341 4.12 -12.53 30.67
C LYS A 341 3.54 -13.06 31.98
N GLN A 342 2.31 -12.65 32.30
CA GLN A 342 1.58 -13.08 33.50
C GLN A 342 0.77 -14.36 33.26
N GLY A 343 0.44 -14.67 32.00
CA GLY A 343 -0.42 -15.79 31.65
C GLY A 343 -1.90 -15.53 31.98
N THR A 344 -2.33 -14.27 32.01
CA THR A 344 -3.65 -13.86 32.51
C THR A 344 -4.43 -13.06 31.48
N VAL A 345 -5.75 -13.31 31.41
CA VAL A 345 -6.69 -12.42 30.72
C VAL A 345 -6.86 -11.16 31.56
N VAL A 346 -6.60 -10.00 30.95
CA VAL A 346 -6.66 -8.68 31.62
C VAL A 346 -7.91 -7.88 31.22
N ASP A 347 -8.55 -8.23 30.10
CA ASP A 347 -9.90 -7.76 29.74
C ASP A 347 -10.63 -8.94 29.07
N ASP A 348 -11.59 -9.53 29.77
CA ASP A 348 -12.40 -10.67 29.32
C ASP A 348 -13.66 -10.24 28.53
N THR A 349 -13.85 -8.94 28.32
CA THR A 349 -15.02 -8.42 27.59
C THR A 349 -14.94 -8.82 26.12
N ALA A 350 -15.97 -9.50 25.62
CA ALA A 350 -16.12 -9.74 24.19
C ALA A 350 -16.68 -8.48 23.51
N ARG A 351 -15.91 -7.86 22.61
CA ARG A 351 -16.31 -6.63 21.92
C ARG A 351 -16.52 -6.85 20.42
N PRO A 352 -17.49 -6.16 19.77
CA PRO A 352 -17.72 -6.28 18.34
C PRO A 352 -16.46 -6.03 17.50
N THR A 353 -15.67 -5.01 17.84
CA THR A 353 -14.47 -4.60 17.08
C THR A 353 -13.36 -5.65 17.08
N GLN A 354 -13.20 -6.39 18.18
CA GLN A 354 -12.24 -7.50 18.27
C GLN A 354 -12.60 -8.63 17.30
N HIS A 355 -13.91 -8.92 17.21
CA HIS A 355 -14.44 -9.97 16.38
C HIS A 355 -14.50 -9.58 14.90
N ALA A 356 -14.86 -8.33 14.60
CA ALA A 356 -14.82 -7.79 13.26
C ALA A 356 -13.39 -7.84 12.71
N ALA A 357 -12.40 -7.31 13.43
CA ALA A 357 -10.99 -7.35 12.99
C ALA A 357 -10.52 -8.79 12.71
N MET A 358 -10.82 -9.73 13.62
CA MET A 358 -10.46 -11.13 13.44
C MET A 358 -11.15 -11.76 12.23
N LEU A 359 -12.41 -11.40 11.96
CA LEU A 359 -13.15 -11.89 10.81
C LEU A 359 -12.60 -11.37 9.48
N TRP A 360 -12.16 -10.10 9.40
CA TRP A 360 -11.41 -9.59 8.23
C TRP A 360 -10.15 -10.43 8.00
N PHE A 361 -9.31 -10.57 9.03
CA PHE A 361 -8.05 -11.32 8.93
C PHE A 361 -8.26 -12.77 8.50
N LEU A 362 -9.17 -13.49 9.16
CA LEU A 362 -9.42 -14.89 8.86
C LEU A 362 -10.07 -15.08 7.47
N SER A 363 -10.84 -14.12 6.98
CA SER A 363 -11.41 -14.18 5.63
C SER A 363 -10.34 -14.01 4.55
N ASP A 364 -9.43 -13.03 4.67
CA ASP A 364 -8.31 -12.87 3.73
C ASP A 364 -7.30 -14.04 3.83
N MET A 365 -7.13 -14.61 5.03
CA MET A 365 -6.37 -15.84 5.22
C MET A 365 -7.05 -17.05 4.53
N THR A 366 -8.39 -17.16 4.58
CA THR A 366 -9.15 -18.16 3.82
C THR A 366 -8.93 -17.99 2.32
N SER A 367 -8.98 -16.74 1.83
CA SER A 367 -8.68 -16.37 0.45
C SER A 367 -7.28 -16.83 0.03
N LEU A 368 -6.25 -16.43 0.79
CA LEU A 368 -4.86 -16.83 0.54
C LEU A 368 -4.68 -18.36 0.55
N ALA A 369 -5.34 -19.04 1.51
CA ALA A 369 -5.21 -20.47 1.71
C ALA A 369 -5.83 -21.32 0.60
N ASN A 370 -6.97 -20.89 0.06
CA ASN A 370 -7.70 -21.60 -0.99
C ASN A 370 -7.29 -21.16 -2.40
N GLY A 371 -6.77 -19.95 -2.57
CA GLY A 371 -6.42 -19.36 -3.86
C GLY A 371 -5.14 -19.89 -4.51
N GLY A 372 -4.38 -20.78 -3.86
CA GLY A 372 -3.14 -21.31 -4.43
C GLY A 372 -1.98 -20.30 -4.44
N TRP A 373 -2.02 -19.30 -3.56
CA TRP A 373 -0.99 -18.27 -3.46
C TRP A 373 0.38 -18.86 -3.07
N TYR A 374 1.42 -18.40 -3.76
CA TYR A 374 2.81 -18.81 -3.64
C TYR A 374 3.30 -18.81 -2.19
N GLY A 375 3.05 -17.72 -1.45
CA GLY A 375 3.48 -17.57 -0.07
C GLY A 375 2.84 -18.59 0.88
N TYR A 376 1.65 -19.11 0.54
CA TYR A 376 0.96 -20.11 1.33
C TYR A 376 1.37 -21.54 0.99
N VAL A 377 1.57 -21.80 -0.32
CA VAL A 377 1.96 -23.12 -0.83
C VAL A 377 3.43 -23.42 -0.54
N ASN A 378 4.29 -22.40 -0.49
CA ASN A 378 5.73 -22.55 -0.34
C ASN A 378 6.22 -21.83 0.93
N PRO A 379 6.93 -22.51 1.84
CA PRO A 379 6.92 -23.97 2.02
C PRO A 379 5.55 -24.45 2.50
N GLU A 380 5.36 -25.78 2.52
CA GLU A 380 4.11 -26.44 2.96
C GLU A 380 3.44 -25.74 4.16
N PRO A 381 2.12 -25.47 4.10
CA PRO A 381 1.45 -24.66 5.09
C PRO A 381 1.46 -25.32 6.48
N LEU A 382 1.55 -24.49 7.52
CA LEU A 382 1.49 -24.93 8.92
C LEU A 382 0.06 -25.31 9.35
N ILE A 383 -0.95 -24.69 8.73
CA ILE A 383 -2.36 -24.98 8.93
C ILE A 383 -2.93 -25.36 7.56
N PRO A 384 -3.53 -26.55 7.38
CA PRO A 384 -4.20 -26.87 6.11
C PRO A 384 -5.36 -25.92 5.81
N ALA A 385 -5.59 -25.59 4.53
CA ALA A 385 -6.65 -24.65 4.10
C ALA A 385 -8.04 -25.01 4.66
N ARG A 386 -8.39 -26.31 4.69
CA ARG A 386 -9.65 -26.79 5.30
C ARG A 386 -9.80 -26.38 6.77
N LYS A 387 -8.71 -26.36 7.55
CA LYS A 387 -8.75 -25.97 8.96
C LYS A 387 -8.88 -24.45 9.12
N ILE A 388 -8.25 -23.67 8.22
CA ILE A 388 -8.48 -22.22 8.15
C ILE A 388 -9.97 -21.94 7.91
N GLN A 389 -10.56 -22.55 6.88
CA GLN A 389 -12.00 -22.39 6.58
C GLN A 389 -12.89 -22.73 7.78
N GLN A 390 -12.63 -23.86 8.46
CA GLN A 390 -13.39 -24.28 9.62
C GLN A 390 -13.32 -23.27 10.78
N LEU A 391 -12.13 -22.70 11.01
CA LEU A 391 -11.93 -21.67 12.03
C LEU A 391 -12.67 -20.38 11.65
N THR A 392 -12.51 -19.91 10.41
CA THR A 392 -13.19 -18.71 9.89
C THR A 392 -14.70 -18.83 10.01
N ASP A 393 -15.28 -19.96 9.57
CA ASP A 393 -16.72 -20.24 9.69
C ASP A 393 -17.19 -20.33 11.15
N GLY A 394 -16.34 -20.83 12.04
CA GLY A 394 -16.61 -20.90 13.47
C GLY A 394 -16.70 -19.51 14.08
N VAL A 395 -15.66 -18.70 13.89
CA VAL A 395 -15.60 -17.31 14.37
C VAL A 395 -16.77 -16.49 13.81
N ALA A 396 -17.07 -16.61 12.51
CA ALA A 396 -18.19 -15.89 11.90
C ALA A 396 -19.54 -16.22 12.54
N LYS A 397 -19.82 -17.51 12.79
CA LYS A 397 -21.06 -17.93 13.47
C LYS A 397 -21.16 -17.34 14.86
N THR A 398 -20.06 -17.34 15.61
CA THR A 398 -20.00 -16.77 16.95
C THR A 398 -20.21 -15.27 16.92
N THR A 399 -19.51 -14.55 16.05
CA THR A 399 -19.63 -13.10 15.87
C THR A 399 -21.06 -12.69 15.57
N MET A 400 -21.68 -13.28 14.53
CA MET A 400 -23.05 -12.94 14.13
C MET A 400 -24.09 -13.25 15.22
N LYS A 401 -23.84 -14.29 16.03
CA LYS A 401 -24.73 -14.65 17.15
C LYS A 401 -24.56 -13.70 18.34
N ALA A 402 -23.32 -13.30 18.65
CA ALA A 402 -23.01 -12.52 19.84
C ALA A 402 -23.30 -11.02 19.69
N PHE A 403 -23.27 -10.51 18.46
CA PHE A 403 -23.34 -9.08 18.19
C PHE A 403 -24.43 -8.71 17.18
N PRO A 404 -25.72 -8.96 17.47
CA PRO A 404 -26.78 -8.37 16.65
C PRO A 404 -26.67 -6.83 16.65
N PRO A 405 -27.25 -6.12 15.66
CA PRO A 405 -27.03 -4.68 15.48
C PRO A 405 -27.27 -3.83 16.73
N GLU A 406 -28.32 -4.13 17.49
CA GLU A 406 -28.64 -3.47 18.76
C GLU A 406 -27.54 -3.65 19.81
N LYS A 407 -26.89 -4.82 19.85
CA LYS A 407 -25.80 -5.08 20.79
C LYS A 407 -24.53 -4.34 20.39
N ILE A 408 -24.27 -4.19 19.09
CA ILE A 408 -23.14 -3.39 18.60
C ILE A 408 -23.33 -1.93 19.03
N LEU A 409 -24.53 -1.39 18.83
CA LEU A 409 -24.87 -0.02 19.22
C LEU A 409 -24.89 0.19 20.75
N GLU A 410 -25.26 -0.81 21.53
CA GLU A 410 -25.19 -0.76 23.00
C GLU A 410 -23.74 -0.69 23.50
N MET A 411 -22.84 -1.43 22.85
CA MET A 411 -21.44 -1.57 23.28
C MET A 411 -20.47 -0.57 22.64
N GLY A 412 -20.88 0.08 21.56
CA GLY A 412 -20.03 0.87 20.68
C GLY A 412 -20.81 1.99 20.01
N THR A 413 -20.57 2.19 18.73
CA THR A 413 -21.14 3.31 17.96
C THR A 413 -21.60 2.87 16.57
N THR A 414 -22.30 3.73 15.83
CA THR A 414 -22.63 3.47 14.41
C THR A 414 -21.38 3.17 13.56
N ARG A 415 -20.22 3.73 13.92
CA ARG A 415 -18.92 3.43 13.30
C ARG A 415 -18.58 1.94 13.34
N ASP A 416 -18.93 1.26 14.45
CA ASP A 416 -18.64 -0.16 14.62
C ASP A 416 -19.60 -1.06 13.81
N LEU A 417 -20.80 -0.57 13.45
CA LEU A 417 -21.65 -1.21 12.44
C LEU A 417 -20.96 -1.20 11.07
N GLY A 418 -20.34 -0.08 10.66
CA GLY A 418 -19.58 0.03 9.41
C GLY A 418 -18.42 -0.97 9.33
N VAL A 419 -17.61 -1.06 10.39
CA VAL A 419 -16.50 -2.03 10.47
C VAL A 419 -17.03 -3.47 10.40
N MET A 420 -18.14 -3.76 11.07
CA MET A 420 -18.78 -5.08 11.05
C MET A 420 -19.37 -5.43 9.68
N LEU A 421 -20.00 -4.47 8.99
CA LEU A 421 -20.50 -4.65 7.63
C LEU A 421 -19.37 -5.06 6.68
N GLY A 422 -18.23 -4.35 6.72
CA GLY A 422 -17.06 -4.74 5.94
C GLY A 422 -16.53 -6.13 6.29
N ALA A 423 -16.58 -6.51 7.57
CA ALA A 423 -16.15 -7.84 8.04
C ALA A 423 -17.03 -8.96 7.49
N VAL A 424 -18.34 -8.71 7.46
CA VAL A 424 -19.33 -9.65 6.95
C VAL A 424 -19.27 -9.74 5.43
N GLY A 425 -18.98 -8.63 4.73
CA GLY A 425 -18.70 -8.64 3.29
C GLY A 425 -17.54 -9.56 2.95
N TRP A 426 -16.39 -9.39 3.60
CA TRP A 426 -15.23 -10.27 3.47
C TRP A 426 -15.54 -11.73 3.81
N TYR A 427 -16.22 -11.99 4.92
CA TYR A 427 -16.58 -13.35 5.29
C TYR A 427 -17.54 -14.00 4.30
N GLY A 428 -18.59 -13.28 3.90
CA GLY A 428 -19.67 -13.83 3.09
C GLY A 428 -19.20 -14.25 1.69
N THR A 429 -18.23 -13.54 1.09
CA THR A 429 -17.60 -13.96 -0.18
C THR A 429 -16.72 -15.21 -0.02
N HIS A 430 -16.30 -15.53 1.22
CA HIS A 430 -15.43 -16.65 1.57
C HIS A 430 -16.11 -17.71 2.45
N ALA A 431 -17.43 -17.68 2.58
CA ALA A 431 -18.15 -18.57 3.47
C ALA A 431 -18.05 -20.02 2.98
N GLY A 432 -17.79 -20.96 3.90
CA GLY A 432 -17.49 -22.35 3.52
C GLY A 432 -18.69 -23.16 2.98
N SER A 433 -19.88 -22.56 2.91
CA SER A 433 -21.07 -23.17 2.31
C SER A 433 -22.14 -22.13 2.01
N GLU A 434 -23.06 -22.45 1.09
CA GLU A 434 -24.20 -21.59 0.76
C GLU A 434 -25.00 -21.17 2.00
N ARG A 435 -25.29 -22.13 2.89
CA ARG A 435 -26.05 -21.85 4.11
C ARG A 435 -25.37 -20.81 5.00
N LEU A 436 -24.04 -20.79 5.03
CA LEU A 436 -23.29 -19.80 5.81
C LEU A 436 -23.25 -18.45 5.11
N ARG A 437 -23.14 -18.45 3.78
CA ARG A 437 -23.26 -17.22 2.98
C ARG A 437 -24.64 -16.58 3.14
N SER A 438 -25.73 -17.35 3.08
CA SER A 438 -27.09 -16.84 3.31
C SER A 438 -27.25 -16.20 4.69
N ARG A 439 -26.64 -16.79 5.73
CA ARG A 439 -26.63 -16.19 7.08
C ARG A 439 -25.84 -14.89 7.14
N ALA A 440 -24.71 -14.81 6.43
CA ALA A 440 -23.95 -13.57 6.31
C ALA A 440 -24.76 -12.48 5.59
N VAL A 441 -25.48 -12.82 4.53
CA VAL A 441 -26.42 -11.92 3.82
C VAL A 441 -27.51 -11.40 4.75
N GLU A 442 -28.20 -12.29 5.47
CA GLU A 442 -29.25 -11.89 6.44
C GLU A 442 -28.70 -10.92 7.49
N TYR A 443 -27.52 -11.22 8.03
CA TYR A 443 -26.88 -10.38 9.04
C TYR A 443 -26.37 -9.05 8.46
N ALA A 444 -25.83 -9.04 7.25
CA ALA A 444 -25.42 -7.81 6.55
C ALA A 444 -26.60 -6.86 6.33
N ASN A 445 -27.73 -7.38 5.85
CA ASN A 445 -28.95 -6.58 5.68
C ASN A 445 -29.47 -6.03 7.03
N ALA A 446 -29.41 -6.82 8.11
CA ALA A 446 -29.80 -6.34 9.44
C ALA A 446 -28.89 -5.20 9.95
N LEU A 447 -27.57 -5.30 9.72
CA LEU A 447 -26.62 -4.23 10.06
C LEU A 447 -26.86 -2.97 9.21
N ALA A 448 -27.08 -3.14 7.91
CA ALA A 448 -27.32 -2.04 6.99
C ALA A 448 -28.64 -1.30 7.30
N SER A 449 -29.71 -2.03 7.63
CA SER A 449 -30.96 -1.40 8.09
C SER A 449 -30.75 -0.56 9.36
N ALA A 450 -29.95 -1.03 10.32
CA ALA A 450 -29.62 -0.25 11.51
C ALA A 450 -28.81 1.03 11.20
N VAL A 451 -27.98 1.00 10.15
CA VAL A 451 -27.30 2.19 9.62
C VAL A 451 -28.30 3.14 8.95
N GLU A 452 -29.19 2.63 8.10
CA GLU A 452 -30.18 3.42 7.35
C GLU A 452 -31.14 4.16 8.28
N GLU A 453 -31.62 3.52 9.35
CA GLU A 453 -32.44 4.15 10.40
C GLU A 453 -31.74 5.32 11.10
N ARG A 454 -30.40 5.36 11.02
CA ARG A 454 -29.53 6.40 11.60
C ARG A 454 -28.98 7.35 10.56
N THR A 455 -29.33 7.19 9.28
CA THR A 455 -28.85 8.01 8.18
C THR A 455 -29.94 9.00 7.79
N ALA A 456 -29.64 10.30 7.86
CA ALA A 456 -30.54 11.33 7.39
C ALA A 456 -30.62 11.35 5.86
N SER A 457 -31.66 11.96 5.29
CA SER A 457 -31.80 12.11 3.83
C SER A 457 -30.67 12.94 3.19
N SER A 458 -29.92 13.71 3.97
CA SER A 458 -28.71 14.43 3.54
C SER A 458 -27.50 13.51 3.37
N GLY A 459 -27.57 12.25 3.80
CA GLY A 459 -26.45 11.32 3.86
C GLY A 459 -25.70 11.34 5.20
N THR A 460 -26.01 12.27 6.11
CA THR A 460 -25.36 12.34 7.42
C THR A 460 -25.74 11.14 8.28
N VAL A 461 -24.76 10.37 8.76
CA VAL A 461 -24.98 9.25 9.67
C VAL A 461 -24.88 9.73 11.12
N ARG A 462 -25.89 9.47 11.93
CA ARG A 462 -25.83 9.77 13.37
C ARG A 462 -24.74 8.93 14.04
N SER A 463 -23.74 9.60 14.58
CA SER A 463 -22.64 8.98 15.31
C SER A 463 -22.57 9.42 16.76
N GLU A 464 -22.20 8.48 17.62
CA GLU A 464 -21.75 8.74 18.99
C GLU A 464 -20.23 8.98 19.06
N SER A 465 -19.50 8.84 17.94
CA SER A 465 -18.08 9.19 17.79
C SER A 465 -17.92 10.71 17.62
N LYS A 466 -16.79 11.26 18.07
CA LYS A 466 -16.47 12.68 17.87
C LYS A 466 -16.12 13.03 16.43
N ASN A 467 -15.51 12.10 15.69
CA ASN A 467 -15.10 12.32 14.32
C ASN A 467 -16.18 11.81 13.35
N GLN A 468 -16.93 12.74 12.76
CA GLN A 468 -18.01 12.48 11.81
C GLN A 468 -17.46 12.00 10.47
N ALA A 469 -16.36 12.55 9.97
CA ALA A 469 -15.75 12.13 8.70
C ALA A 469 -15.35 10.65 8.72
N ALA A 470 -14.69 10.20 9.81
CA ALA A 470 -14.38 8.80 10.03
C ALA A 470 -15.65 7.93 10.09
N THR A 471 -16.73 8.42 10.72
CA THR A 471 -18.00 7.68 10.74
C THR A 471 -18.56 7.49 9.33
N GLN A 472 -18.62 8.56 8.53
CA GLN A 472 -19.09 8.47 7.14
C GLN A 472 -18.25 7.52 6.31
N GLY A 473 -16.92 7.64 6.44
CA GLY A 473 -15.97 6.85 5.66
C GLY A 473 -16.15 5.35 5.87
N VAL A 474 -16.11 4.89 7.12
CA VAL A 474 -16.23 3.46 7.42
C VAL A 474 -17.63 2.89 7.21
N VAL A 475 -18.68 3.70 7.38
CA VAL A 475 -20.06 3.28 7.11
C VAL A 475 -20.27 3.14 5.61
N GLY A 476 -19.86 4.13 4.81
CA GLY A 476 -19.94 4.08 3.35
C GLY A 476 -19.16 2.90 2.76
N GLN A 477 -17.91 2.70 3.23
CA GLN A 477 -17.12 1.50 2.93
C GLN A 477 -17.88 0.23 3.35
N GLY A 478 -18.31 0.13 4.61
CA GLY A 478 -18.99 -1.07 5.11
C GLY A 478 -20.19 -1.49 4.25
N LEU A 479 -21.06 -0.55 3.89
CA LEU A 479 -22.22 -0.79 3.02
C LEU A 479 -21.81 -1.36 1.66
N LEU A 480 -20.78 -0.78 1.01
CA LEU A 480 -20.32 -1.22 -0.32
C LEU A 480 -19.62 -2.59 -0.29
N TRP A 481 -18.85 -2.86 0.76
CA TRP A 481 -18.19 -4.14 0.96
C TRP A 481 -19.22 -5.24 1.22
N ALA A 482 -20.24 -4.95 2.04
CA ALA A 482 -21.34 -5.88 2.28
C ALA A 482 -22.18 -6.11 1.01
N SER A 483 -22.32 -5.09 0.15
CA SER A 483 -23.01 -5.20 -1.15
C SER A 483 -22.32 -6.07 -2.19
N GLN A 484 -21.11 -6.59 -1.93
CA GLN A 484 -20.53 -7.66 -2.74
C GLN A 484 -21.25 -9.01 -2.53
N LEU A 485 -22.06 -9.13 -1.48
CA LEU A 485 -22.86 -10.31 -1.23
C LEU A 485 -24.15 -10.31 -2.06
N PRO A 486 -24.61 -11.48 -2.55
CA PRO A 486 -25.86 -11.56 -3.29
C PRO A 486 -27.04 -11.11 -2.42
N ASN A 487 -27.90 -10.26 -2.99
CA ASN A 487 -29.10 -9.70 -2.33
C ASN A 487 -28.84 -8.77 -1.13
N VAL A 488 -27.66 -8.13 -1.08
CA VAL A 488 -27.36 -7.02 -0.17
C VAL A 488 -27.21 -5.76 -1.02
N THR A 489 -28.22 -4.88 -1.01
CA THR A 489 -28.30 -3.76 -1.98
C THR A 489 -28.42 -2.43 -1.24
N HIS A 490 -27.28 -1.83 -0.87
CA HIS A 490 -27.24 -0.58 -0.10
C HIS A 490 -26.31 0.48 -0.73
N GLU A 491 -26.01 0.36 -2.03
CA GLU A 491 -25.14 1.28 -2.78
C GLU A 491 -25.68 2.72 -2.80
N GLU A 492 -27.01 2.91 -2.86
CA GLU A 492 -27.64 4.23 -2.86
C GLU A 492 -27.40 4.95 -1.52
N THR A 493 -27.65 4.26 -0.41
CA THR A 493 -27.33 4.76 0.93
C THR A 493 -25.85 5.08 1.05
N ALA A 494 -24.97 4.17 0.60
CA ALA A 494 -23.52 4.40 0.63
C ALA A 494 -23.10 5.62 -0.19
N ARG A 495 -23.67 5.81 -1.38
CA ARG A 495 -23.40 6.98 -2.23
C ARG A 495 -23.81 8.27 -1.53
N SER A 496 -24.96 8.31 -0.87
CA SER A 496 -25.40 9.48 -0.10
C SER A 496 -24.43 9.77 1.06
N VAL A 497 -24.05 8.76 1.83
CA VAL A 497 -23.10 8.87 2.95
C VAL A 497 -21.73 9.39 2.52
N LEU A 498 -21.18 8.85 1.43
CA LEU A 498 -19.86 9.22 0.92
C LEU A 498 -19.88 10.55 0.15
N THR A 499 -21.00 10.94 -0.43
CA THR A 499 -21.17 12.28 -1.00
C THR A 499 -21.12 13.33 0.11
N TYR A 500 -21.81 13.09 1.23
CA TYR A 500 -21.74 13.99 2.40
C TYR A 500 -20.31 14.08 2.96
N LEU A 501 -19.56 12.97 3.04
CA LEU A 501 -18.14 12.99 3.41
C LEU A 501 -17.33 13.91 2.50
N LEU A 502 -17.47 13.72 1.18
CA LEU A 502 -16.67 14.42 0.19
C LEU A 502 -17.08 15.88 0.00
N GLN A 503 -18.32 16.27 0.31
CA GLN A 503 -18.84 17.62 0.05
C GLN A 503 -18.98 18.44 1.33
N ASP A 504 -19.73 17.95 2.32
CA ASP A 504 -20.11 18.72 3.50
C ASP A 504 -19.08 18.66 4.64
N LEU A 505 -18.26 17.61 4.68
CA LEU A 505 -17.19 17.45 5.67
C LEU A 505 -15.80 17.80 5.13
N TRP A 506 -15.71 18.21 3.86
CA TRP A 506 -14.46 18.68 3.29
C TRP A 506 -14.23 20.14 3.69
N ASP A 507 -13.06 20.41 4.28
CA ASP A 507 -12.60 21.77 4.57
C ASP A 507 -11.54 22.16 3.53
N ASP A 508 -11.92 23.04 2.60
CA ASP A 508 -11.05 23.50 1.51
C ASP A 508 -9.84 24.30 2.01
N ASP A 509 -9.99 25.07 3.09
CA ASP A 509 -8.89 25.89 3.63
C ASP A 509 -7.87 25.01 4.35
N ALA A 510 -8.35 24.00 5.10
CA ALA A 510 -7.51 23.04 5.79
C ALA A 510 -6.90 21.97 4.87
N GLY A 511 -7.53 21.71 3.72
CA GLY A 511 -7.20 20.60 2.83
C GLY A 511 -7.37 19.23 3.49
N THR A 512 -8.32 19.11 4.43
CA THR A 512 -8.59 17.87 5.17
C THR A 512 -10.09 17.73 5.47
N PHE A 513 -10.47 16.60 6.06
CA PHE A 513 -11.86 16.36 6.47
C PHE A 513 -12.09 16.80 7.91
N ALA A 514 -13.15 17.57 8.13
CA ALA A 514 -13.53 18.08 9.44
C ALA A 514 -14.11 16.98 10.35
N ASP A 515 -13.83 17.08 11.65
CA ASP A 515 -14.47 16.25 12.68
C ASP A 515 -15.99 16.44 12.70
N GLY A 516 -16.45 17.64 12.34
CA GLY A 516 -17.84 18.05 12.28
C GLY A 516 -17.95 19.43 11.61
N THR A 517 -19.16 19.79 11.18
CA THR A 517 -19.36 21.08 10.49
C THR A 517 -19.21 22.26 11.45
N GLY A 518 -18.25 23.14 11.17
CA GLY A 518 -17.99 24.35 11.96
C GLY A 518 -17.11 24.14 13.21
N ASP A 519 -16.42 23.00 13.32
CA ASP A 519 -15.48 22.75 14.41
C ASP A 519 -14.20 23.61 14.27
N GLY A 520 -13.69 24.12 15.39
CA GLY A 520 -12.49 24.95 15.43
C GLY A 520 -11.17 24.18 15.47
N ALA A 521 -11.25 22.86 15.62
CA ALA A 521 -10.09 21.98 15.61
C ALA A 521 -10.51 20.57 15.19
N TYR A 522 -9.65 19.88 14.44
CA TYR A 522 -9.89 18.52 13.95
C TYR A 522 -8.88 17.57 14.59
N THR A 523 -9.36 16.59 15.35
CA THR A 523 -8.54 15.56 15.99
C THR A 523 -8.69 14.25 15.24
N ILE A 524 -7.59 13.82 14.64
CA ILE A 524 -7.56 12.67 13.74
C ILE A 524 -6.62 11.63 14.34
N THR A 525 -7.20 10.53 14.82
CA THR A 525 -6.41 9.34 15.18
C THR A 525 -5.98 8.58 13.93
N ALA A 526 -4.98 7.71 14.05
CA ALA A 526 -4.64 6.79 12.96
C ALA A 526 -5.87 6.01 12.47
N ARG A 527 -6.73 5.54 13.40
CA ARG A 527 -7.97 4.83 13.04
C ARG A 527 -8.92 5.72 12.23
N ASP A 528 -9.09 6.99 12.61
CA ASP A 528 -9.95 7.94 11.91
C ASP A 528 -9.45 8.17 10.47
N ALA A 529 -8.13 8.36 10.31
CA ALA A 529 -7.53 8.47 9.00
C ALA A 529 -7.75 7.21 8.15
N GLY A 530 -7.67 6.02 8.76
CA GLY A 530 -7.96 4.76 8.08
C GLY A 530 -9.41 4.67 7.60
N ASP A 531 -10.37 5.05 8.44
CA ASP A 531 -11.79 5.03 8.08
C ASP A 531 -12.10 6.01 6.94
N ILE A 532 -11.50 7.21 6.97
CA ILE A 532 -11.62 8.22 5.91
C ILE A 532 -11.00 7.68 4.61
N THR A 533 -9.75 7.19 4.65
CA THR A 533 -9.07 6.57 3.51
C THR A 533 -9.92 5.46 2.89
N GLY A 534 -10.48 4.57 3.71
CA GLY A 534 -11.34 3.49 3.26
C GLY A 534 -12.61 3.97 2.56
N GLY A 535 -13.26 5.01 3.10
CA GLY A 535 -14.43 5.64 2.50
C GLY A 535 -14.13 6.37 1.19
N VAL A 536 -13.02 7.11 1.11
CA VAL A 536 -12.60 7.79 -0.12
C VAL A 536 -12.21 6.77 -1.20
N ASN A 537 -11.51 5.69 -0.82
CA ASN A 537 -11.22 4.57 -1.71
C ASN A 537 -12.52 3.93 -2.23
N ALA A 538 -13.52 3.74 -1.38
CA ALA A 538 -14.83 3.23 -1.76
C ALA A 538 -15.56 4.13 -2.77
N ALA A 539 -15.54 5.44 -2.51
CA ALA A 539 -16.15 6.45 -3.34
C ALA A 539 -15.54 6.48 -4.75
N ASP A 540 -14.22 6.32 -4.84
CA ASP A 540 -13.48 6.25 -6.10
C ASP A 540 -13.64 4.88 -6.79
N ALA A 541 -13.22 3.80 -6.14
CA ALA A 541 -13.08 2.48 -6.75
C ALA A 541 -14.41 1.77 -7.07
N VAL A 542 -15.49 2.07 -6.33
CA VAL A 542 -16.80 1.40 -6.50
C VAL A 542 -17.83 2.35 -7.10
N LEU A 543 -17.87 3.60 -6.62
CA LEU A 543 -18.94 4.54 -6.98
C LEU A 543 -18.56 5.57 -8.05
N GLY A 544 -17.28 5.77 -8.33
CA GLY A 544 -16.78 6.77 -9.28
C GLY A 544 -17.18 8.21 -8.93
N ILE A 545 -17.18 8.58 -7.65
CA ILE A 545 -17.56 9.94 -7.22
C ILE A 545 -16.44 10.92 -7.61
N GLU A 546 -16.79 11.93 -8.40
CA GLU A 546 -15.88 12.97 -8.86
C GLU A 546 -15.26 13.74 -7.68
N GLY A 547 -13.96 14.09 -7.80
CA GLY A 547 -13.24 14.83 -6.77
C GLY A 547 -12.62 13.96 -5.67
N ALA A 548 -12.95 12.67 -5.59
CA ALA A 548 -12.43 11.77 -4.55
C ALA A 548 -10.89 11.69 -4.56
N GLN A 549 -10.29 11.57 -5.76
CA GLN A 549 -8.84 11.45 -5.92
C GLN A 549 -8.09 12.72 -5.50
N GLN A 550 -8.59 13.90 -5.91
CA GLN A 550 -7.98 15.18 -5.57
C GLN A 550 -8.07 15.45 -4.06
N LYS A 551 -9.23 15.16 -3.46
CA LYS A 551 -9.44 15.30 -2.01
C LYS A 551 -8.58 14.31 -1.22
N TYR A 552 -8.42 13.08 -1.72
CA TYR A 552 -7.51 12.12 -1.10
C TYR A 552 -6.07 12.64 -1.09
N ALA A 553 -5.58 13.17 -2.22
CA ALA A 553 -4.22 13.67 -2.32
C ALA A 553 -3.95 14.81 -1.33
N SER A 554 -4.86 15.77 -1.28
CA SER A 554 -4.78 16.89 -0.33
C SER A 554 -4.88 16.40 1.13
N PHE A 555 -5.88 15.55 1.44
CA PHE A 555 -6.04 14.95 2.76
C PHE A 555 -4.78 14.22 3.23
N TYR A 556 -4.16 13.42 2.35
CA TYR A 556 -2.98 12.65 2.67
C TYR A 556 -1.80 13.58 2.95
N ASN A 557 -1.55 14.56 2.08
CA ASN A 557 -0.46 15.50 2.27
C ASN A 557 -0.62 16.35 3.54
N GLN A 558 -1.83 16.85 3.81
CA GLN A 558 -2.12 17.69 4.97
C GLN A 558 -2.09 16.89 6.27
N THR A 559 -2.70 15.70 6.31
CA THR A 559 -2.86 14.94 7.56
C THR A 559 -1.66 14.03 7.84
N PHE A 560 -1.16 13.31 6.83
CA PHE A 560 -0.07 12.36 7.01
C PHE A 560 1.30 13.05 7.02
N ASN A 561 1.52 13.98 6.09
CA ASN A 561 2.84 14.60 5.91
C ASN A 561 2.98 15.89 6.72
N ARG A 562 2.17 16.92 6.45
CA ARG A 562 2.19 18.19 7.21
C ARG A 562 1.82 17.96 8.68
N GLY A 563 0.74 17.21 8.91
CA GLY A 563 0.22 16.86 10.23
C GLY A 563 1.08 15.89 11.01
N ARG A 564 2.01 15.21 10.33
CA ARG A 564 2.89 14.18 10.90
C ARG A 564 2.13 13.01 11.50
N LEU A 565 0.96 12.64 10.95
CA LEU A 565 0.38 11.34 11.31
C LEU A 565 1.36 10.23 10.93
N GLN A 566 2.05 10.33 9.78
CA GLN A 566 3.30 9.60 9.56
C GLN A 566 4.47 10.38 10.16
N ARG A 567 5.25 9.73 11.03
CA ARG A 567 6.34 10.43 11.75
C ARG A 567 7.65 10.59 10.96
N ALA A 568 7.90 9.67 10.03
CA ALA A 568 9.16 9.58 9.29
C ALA A 568 9.01 8.82 7.98
N GLU A 569 9.89 9.07 7.01
CA GLU A 569 9.95 8.39 5.71
C GLU A 569 11.20 7.54 5.57
N ARG A 570 11.25 6.65 4.57
CA ARG A 570 12.50 5.95 4.22
C ARG A 570 12.95 6.37 2.82
N PRO A 571 14.22 6.16 2.46
CA PRO A 571 14.77 6.62 1.18
C PRO A 571 13.92 6.30 -0.06
N PRO A 572 13.21 5.14 -0.16
CA PRO A 572 12.41 4.85 -1.35
C PRO A 572 11.16 5.73 -1.57
N SER A 573 10.57 6.29 -0.51
CA SER A 573 9.42 7.21 -0.61
C SER A 573 9.82 8.68 -0.48
N ARG A 574 11.05 8.96 0.00
CA ARG A 574 11.43 10.32 0.37
C ARG A 574 11.83 11.16 -0.84
N ASN A 575 11.13 12.28 -1.02
CA ASN A 575 11.46 13.34 -1.96
C ASN A 575 11.91 14.60 -1.18
N GLU A 576 13.14 15.07 -1.41
CA GLU A 576 13.70 16.27 -0.73
C GLU A 576 13.05 17.58 -1.17
N ASP A 577 12.44 17.58 -2.36
CA ASP A 577 11.80 18.77 -2.94
C ASP A 577 10.30 18.82 -2.60
N ALA A 578 9.75 17.81 -1.92
CA ALA A 578 8.33 17.81 -1.52
C ALA A 578 8.04 18.91 -0.49
N GLU A 579 6.82 19.45 -0.53
CA GLU A 579 6.41 20.56 0.35
C GLU A 579 6.50 20.18 1.83
N PHE A 580 6.08 18.96 2.17
CA PHE A 580 6.06 18.45 3.54
C PHE A 580 6.92 17.19 3.70
N THR A 581 8.17 17.21 3.19
CA THR A 581 9.10 16.10 3.35
C THR A 581 9.29 15.72 4.82
N LEU A 582 9.13 14.43 5.13
CA LEU A 582 9.33 13.92 6.48
C LEU A 582 10.82 13.59 6.76
N PRO A 583 11.24 13.61 8.03
CA PRO A 583 12.59 13.21 8.38
C PRO A 583 12.82 11.72 8.12
N LEU A 584 14.07 11.33 7.87
CA LEU A 584 14.49 9.93 7.97
C LEU A 584 14.46 9.47 9.44
N PRO A 585 14.25 8.16 9.73
CA PRO A 585 14.13 7.61 11.08
C PRO A 585 15.19 8.09 12.08
N GLN A 586 16.46 8.12 11.69
CA GLN A 586 17.56 8.58 12.55
C GLN A 586 17.50 10.07 12.93
N ASN A 587 16.69 10.86 12.21
CA ASN A 587 16.50 12.29 12.39
C ASN A 587 15.08 12.64 12.88
N ALA A 588 14.24 11.64 13.16
CA ALA A 588 12.82 11.82 13.49
C ALA A 588 12.55 12.16 14.97
N GLY A 589 13.54 12.75 15.66
CA GLY A 589 13.48 13.06 17.09
C GLY A 589 13.97 11.93 18.01
N GLY A 590 14.25 12.25 19.27
CA GLY A 590 14.86 11.33 20.24
C GLY A 590 16.38 11.15 20.09
N GLU A 591 17.02 10.50 21.07
CA GLU A 591 18.49 10.32 21.10
C GLU A 591 19.03 9.57 19.88
N PHE A 592 18.29 8.57 19.40
CA PHE A 592 18.70 7.71 18.29
C PHE A 592 17.76 7.73 17.08
N GLY A 593 16.72 8.55 17.13
CA GLY A 593 15.64 8.56 16.13
C GLY A 593 14.42 7.73 16.53
N GLN A 594 13.46 7.64 15.61
CA GLN A 594 12.20 6.91 15.76
C GLN A 594 11.85 6.10 14.51
N ALA A 595 11.04 5.05 14.65
CA ALA A 595 10.58 4.24 13.54
C ALA A 595 9.60 4.99 12.61
N ALA A 596 9.64 4.72 11.30
CA ALA A 596 8.66 5.22 10.34
C ALA A 596 7.30 4.51 10.47
N VAL A 597 6.52 4.86 11.50
CA VAL A 597 5.18 4.35 11.80
C VAL A 597 4.23 5.49 12.13
N TYR A 598 2.93 5.24 12.11
CA TYR A 598 1.94 6.26 12.45
C TYR A 598 2.04 6.69 13.91
N ASN A 599 1.84 7.98 14.17
CA ASN A 599 1.46 8.50 15.49
C ASN A 599 0.02 8.06 15.81
N THR A 600 -0.32 7.97 17.09
CA THR A 600 -1.67 7.61 17.50
C THR A 600 -2.68 8.70 17.13
N GLU A 601 -2.32 9.97 17.30
CA GLU A 601 -3.24 11.09 17.11
C GLU A 601 -2.52 12.40 16.73
N VAL A 602 -3.16 13.15 15.83
CA VAL A 602 -2.76 14.51 15.43
C VAL A 602 -3.96 15.45 15.51
N THR A 603 -3.70 16.74 15.72
CA THR A 603 -4.74 17.78 15.80
C THR A 603 -4.39 18.95 14.90
N TYR A 604 -5.37 19.40 14.12
CA TYR A 604 -5.32 20.64 13.34
C TYR A 604 -6.13 21.74 14.04
N ASP A 605 -5.55 22.92 14.22
CA ASP A 605 -6.23 24.13 14.70
C ASP A 605 -6.61 25.01 13.49
N THR A 606 -7.91 25.18 13.26
CA THR A 606 -8.41 25.88 12.05
C THR A 606 -8.22 27.39 12.12
N ALA A 607 -8.11 27.97 13.32
CA ALA A 607 -7.88 29.40 13.48
C ALA A 607 -6.41 29.77 13.30
N ALA A 608 -5.50 28.85 13.68
CA ALA A 608 -4.06 29.05 13.55
C ALA A 608 -3.47 28.52 12.23
N ASP A 609 -4.17 27.62 11.52
CA ASP A 609 -3.63 26.82 10.41
C ASP A 609 -2.36 26.05 10.82
N GLU A 610 -2.44 25.42 12.00
CA GLU A 610 -1.32 24.71 12.62
C GLU A 610 -1.70 23.26 12.95
N TRP A 611 -0.79 22.35 12.62
CA TRP A 611 -0.87 20.95 13.03
C TRP A 611 0.02 20.68 14.24
N SER A 612 -0.45 19.80 15.12
CA SER A 612 0.33 19.28 16.24
C SER A 612 0.13 17.77 16.42
N VAL A 613 1.15 17.08 16.95
CA VAL A 613 1.03 15.68 17.36
C VAL A 613 0.54 15.67 18.80
N SER A 614 -0.73 15.32 19.01
CA SER A 614 -1.35 15.27 20.35
C SER A 614 -1.05 13.96 21.08
N ASN A 615 -0.75 12.87 20.35
CA ASN A 615 -0.31 11.60 20.91
C ASN A 615 0.70 10.90 19.98
N ASP A 616 1.97 10.89 20.38
CA ASP A 616 3.09 10.35 19.60
C ASP A 616 3.37 8.85 19.84
N ARG A 617 2.57 8.20 20.69
CA ARG A 617 2.62 6.76 20.93
C ARG A 617 2.27 6.00 19.65
N PHE A 618 2.51 4.70 19.68
CA PHE A 618 2.07 3.78 18.64
C PHE A 618 0.99 2.86 19.19
N THR A 619 -0.25 3.03 18.70
CA THR A 619 -1.35 2.11 18.97
C THR A 619 -1.48 1.11 17.83
N THR A 620 -1.04 -0.12 18.07
CA THR A 620 -0.89 -1.17 17.04
C THR A 620 -2.15 -1.40 16.23
N ALA A 621 -3.30 -1.61 16.88
CA ALA A 621 -4.54 -1.90 16.17
C ALA A 621 -4.96 -0.75 15.25
N GLN A 622 -4.75 0.50 15.65
CA GLN A 622 -5.11 1.67 14.84
C GLN A 622 -4.17 1.80 13.65
N ALA A 623 -2.86 1.83 13.91
CA ALA A 623 -1.86 2.02 12.87
C ALA A 623 -1.91 0.92 11.80
N LEU A 624 -2.13 -0.33 12.20
CA LEU A 624 -2.22 -1.44 11.23
C LEU A 624 -3.58 -1.49 10.53
N TYR A 625 -4.65 -1.01 11.14
CA TYR A 625 -5.92 -0.81 10.43
C TYR A 625 -5.76 0.25 9.32
N THR A 626 -5.19 1.42 9.63
CA THR A 626 -4.88 2.47 8.65
C THR A 626 -4.00 1.94 7.53
N ALA A 627 -2.91 1.25 7.89
CA ALA A 627 -2.01 0.68 6.91
C ALA A 627 -2.77 -0.27 5.96
N ASN A 628 -3.72 -1.08 6.45
CA ASN A 628 -4.58 -1.94 5.60
C ASN A 628 -5.37 -1.13 4.57
N GLN A 629 -5.93 0.01 4.96
CA GLN A 629 -6.61 0.91 4.03
C GLN A 629 -5.63 1.52 3.01
N ASP A 630 -4.44 1.93 3.46
CA ASP A 630 -3.45 2.57 2.60
C ASP A 630 -2.91 1.66 1.49
N ILE A 631 -2.75 0.35 1.70
CA ILE A 631 -2.34 -0.53 0.59
C ILE A 631 -3.46 -0.73 -0.42
N TRP A 632 -4.72 -0.68 0.00
CA TRP A 632 -5.86 -0.91 -0.88
C TRP A 632 -6.10 0.27 -1.82
N ILE A 633 -5.75 1.49 -1.41
CA ILE A 633 -5.73 2.66 -2.28
C ILE A 633 -4.34 2.92 -2.90
N GLY A 634 -3.29 2.33 -2.34
CA GLY A 634 -1.93 2.54 -2.80
C GLY A 634 -1.58 1.83 -4.11
N GLN A 635 -0.57 2.35 -4.80
CA GLN A 635 -0.08 1.80 -6.05
C GLN A 635 1.45 1.67 -6.09
N TRP A 636 1.92 0.72 -6.89
CA TRP A 636 3.31 0.59 -7.29
C TRP A 636 3.45 0.81 -8.80
N ALA A 637 4.15 1.86 -9.20
CA ALA A 637 4.46 2.12 -10.62
C ALA A 637 3.22 2.13 -11.54
N GLY A 638 2.09 2.69 -11.08
CA GLY A 638 0.82 2.70 -11.82
C GLY A 638 -0.11 1.53 -11.53
N ASP A 639 0.39 0.47 -10.86
CA ASP A 639 -0.38 -0.74 -10.58
C ASP A 639 -0.92 -0.72 -9.15
N PHE A 640 -2.24 -0.69 -9.01
CA PHE A 640 -2.91 -0.71 -7.71
C PHE A 640 -2.90 -2.11 -7.11
N PHE A 641 -3.05 -2.18 -5.79
CA PHE A 641 -3.39 -3.46 -5.18
C PHE A 641 -4.67 -4.04 -5.82
N GLU A 642 -4.58 -5.27 -6.33
CA GLU A 642 -5.68 -5.93 -7.05
C GLU A 642 -6.96 -5.90 -6.23
N GLY A 643 -8.03 -5.39 -6.85
CA GLY A 643 -9.35 -5.28 -6.23
C GLY A 643 -9.51 -4.14 -5.23
N ARG A 644 -8.44 -3.39 -4.92
CA ARG A 644 -8.47 -2.22 -4.02
C ARG A 644 -9.21 -2.46 -2.70
N GLY A 645 -9.07 -3.67 -2.16
CA GLY A 645 -9.68 -4.08 -0.89
C GLY A 645 -11.15 -4.51 -0.98
N VAL A 646 -11.77 -4.50 -2.16
CA VAL A 646 -13.17 -4.96 -2.36
C VAL A 646 -13.25 -6.48 -2.09
N PRO A 647 -14.25 -6.97 -1.32
CA PRO A 647 -14.37 -8.38 -1.01
C PRO A 647 -14.58 -9.24 -2.26
N GLY A 648 -13.85 -10.35 -2.36
CA GLY A 648 -14.04 -11.33 -3.42
C GLY A 648 -13.34 -11.01 -4.75
N THR A 649 -12.56 -9.92 -4.82
CA THR A 649 -11.93 -9.48 -6.07
C THR A 649 -10.42 -9.78 -6.14
N ASN A 650 -9.82 -10.35 -5.09
CA ASN A 650 -8.39 -10.67 -5.02
C ASN A 650 -8.17 -12.05 -4.37
N ASP A 651 -8.85 -13.05 -4.92
CA ASP A 651 -8.89 -14.40 -4.36
C ASP A 651 -7.96 -15.38 -5.05
N SER A 652 -7.53 -15.07 -6.27
CA SER A 652 -6.61 -15.90 -7.06
C SER A 652 -5.37 -15.10 -7.45
N PRO A 653 -4.19 -15.73 -7.54
CA PRO A 653 -2.98 -15.04 -7.95
C PRO A 653 -3.06 -14.60 -9.43
N PRO A 654 -2.33 -13.54 -9.82
CA PRO A 654 -2.29 -13.09 -11.21
C PRO A 654 -1.89 -14.19 -12.19
N GLY A 655 -2.56 -14.24 -13.34
CA GLY A 655 -2.33 -15.26 -14.38
C GLY A 655 -3.09 -16.59 -14.16
N GLN A 656 -3.87 -16.74 -13.07
CA GLN A 656 -4.76 -17.88 -12.84
C GLN A 656 -6.25 -17.51 -12.85
N GLN A 657 -6.67 -16.50 -13.63
CA GLN A 657 -8.11 -16.31 -13.87
C GLN A 657 -8.69 -17.61 -14.41
N GLN A 658 -9.59 -18.20 -13.63
CA GLN A 658 -10.19 -19.49 -13.88
C GLN A 658 -10.77 -19.48 -15.30
N THR A 659 -10.33 -20.42 -16.11
CA THR A 659 -11.17 -20.97 -17.17
C THR A 659 -12.43 -21.49 -16.48
N THR A 660 -13.45 -20.65 -16.38
CA THR A 660 -14.79 -21.08 -16.00
C THR A 660 -15.27 -21.99 -17.13
N THR A 661 -15.15 -23.29 -16.93
CA THR A 661 -16.01 -24.25 -17.62
C THR A 661 -17.44 -23.97 -17.17
N GLU A 662 -18.27 -23.58 -18.14
CA GLU A 662 -19.72 -23.39 -18.05
C GLU A 662 -20.46 -24.56 -17.38
#